data_AF-A0A4U5MQG5-F1
#
_entry.id   AF-A0A4U5MQG5-F1
#
_cell.length_a   1.000
_cell.length_b   1.000
_cell.length_c   1.000
_cell.angle_alpha   90.00
_cell.angle_beta   90.00
_cell.angle_gamma   90.00
#
_symmetry.space_group_name_H-M   'P 1'
#
loop_
_entity.id
_entity.type
_entity.pdbx_description
1 polymer ?
#
loop_
_entity_poly.entity_id
_entity_poly.type
_entity_poly.pdbx_seq_one_letter_code
_entity_poly.pdbx_strand_id
1 'polypeptide(L)'
;MWCRGVAVAVSAVFLLSVAAFVGASSTESQQSRNRFNERHNVITEDGNGDCPMKDALHNASLQLSGQDLVQFQSVVEEIEVSVIGNASLSMDMQISLCGFKLRKFFKMYQSIALKIQFFGIAGFGSFDDFCGVADQVDGNGAEDMTVVENGDCEITRALKAKCASAGSANEQHQCKWLQTQINTIVTGSYEYQYRMVLIEKVFIQFEVQFSASDFDLYFGDLELGSFGCLAQFRTVCKQFYRFANIHNLFIGGRDCALLQGLNASAQDTSANWTRTERTQILDFISSISIYVEDSSLSDFVKMQKVCAMWTQFLMTFKFMQARMCILVQIGAEFDFGVFGDFMGCFNFMSVDQQGFTGVPGAPVSGAPSGSPPGFTPSGATGGFSEVSEGFTSSGATGGFSEVSGISGVSGGFTPSGPSMSPGFSPASVSGGVSEVTASPAPGGSVSPGVSGSPKPESPSGESIGRFDGVHGLVDCSKGGAEFTVLVKALVNMSSSLSGSDQTDWLSMVYDVRDHIICNASLSEDEMIIHASYKIKGFCSLHISIKQIVQYMFIGSWGMLNDFFNVAITLNGKSCQSVIIMSGGKCEFTAAIEAEISSFPVEVQADCKKLVADLNIIFSSTTLTFSQMMTECQFKMLAFFKIHASFKAQFMSIEIGSWGSIEMFLDVTMAWYRFFQFEDLFSIRSGESSCKMVMDMTADCNNASYGLTRAEQSSTLDFISLLEEPSQNASLSMMERAKVIIYHFKQFMMTNNFLFAKIRGFSIDIEVLFGFFGDFLDCYDIMSVLNGGATDVPSLPPTTPAATSPAVTTPAATTQAPTTSAAPVSTTPAPGNCSSYGPLFKLVSNHSIVVDSLYTACAGYNGTQCTNFKPYILKIDNGVVRNSTLTSDGQRLSFFSYIVQQYCGTNALRLYFVMNSQMSNGWGSVKQMCDCNSQSG
;
A
#
# COMPACT_ATOMS: atom_id res chain seq x y z
N MET A 1 -31.29 -12.56 -17.49
CA MET A 1 -30.14 -12.38 -18.41
C MET A 1 -29.41 -11.04 -18.20
N TRP A 2 -30.09 -9.92 -17.94
CA TRP A 2 -29.44 -8.60 -17.76
C TRP A 2 -28.37 -8.54 -16.64
N CYS A 3 -28.55 -9.23 -15.51
CA CYS A 3 -27.57 -9.20 -14.39
C CYS A 3 -26.19 -9.81 -14.70
N ARG A 4 -25.99 -10.45 -15.86
CA ARG A 4 -24.65 -10.88 -16.32
C ARG A 4 -23.94 -9.87 -17.23
N GLY A 5 -24.66 -8.90 -17.79
CA GLY A 5 -24.06 -7.86 -18.66
C GLY A 5 -23.28 -6.80 -17.87
N VAL A 6 -23.83 -6.38 -16.72
CA VAL A 6 -23.23 -5.30 -15.90
C VAL A 6 -21.92 -5.74 -15.24
N ALA A 7 -21.85 -6.97 -14.72
CA ALA A 7 -20.61 -7.51 -14.14
C ALA A 7 -19.46 -7.56 -15.17
N VAL A 8 -19.74 -7.94 -16.42
CA VAL A 8 -18.74 -7.96 -17.50
C VAL A 8 -18.34 -6.55 -17.93
N ALA A 9 -19.26 -5.58 -17.91
CA ALA A 9 -18.94 -4.18 -18.22
C ALA A 9 -18.06 -3.51 -17.16
N VAL A 10 -18.34 -3.73 -15.87
CA VAL A 10 -17.50 -3.21 -14.77
C VAL A 10 -16.11 -3.84 -14.79
N SER A 11 -16.00 -5.16 -15.01
CA SER A 11 -14.70 -5.81 -15.23
C SER A 11 -13.96 -5.29 -16.47
N ALA A 12 -14.66 -4.99 -17.57
CA ALA A 12 -14.04 -4.46 -18.79
C ALA A 12 -13.47 -3.03 -18.61
N VAL A 13 -14.13 -2.18 -17.82
CA VAL A 13 -13.61 -0.84 -17.50
C VAL A 13 -12.43 -0.93 -16.52
N PHE A 14 -12.44 -1.88 -15.58
CA PHE A 14 -11.31 -2.16 -14.70
C PHE A 14 -10.11 -2.78 -15.45
N LEU A 15 -10.35 -3.54 -16.53
CA LEU A 15 -9.31 -4.13 -17.38
C LEU A 15 -8.59 -3.06 -18.25
N LEU A 16 -9.30 -2.02 -18.70
CA LEU A 16 -8.73 -0.99 -19.59
C LEU A 16 -7.81 0.01 -18.87
N SER A 17 -8.02 0.28 -17.59
CA SER A 17 -7.14 1.16 -16.78
C SER A 17 -5.86 0.46 -16.32
N VAL A 18 -5.84 -0.87 -16.23
CA VAL A 18 -4.67 -1.65 -15.75
C VAL A 18 -3.78 -2.15 -16.91
N ALA A 19 -4.31 -2.30 -18.13
CA ALA A 19 -3.57 -2.76 -19.30
C ALA A 19 -2.41 -1.83 -19.75
N ALA A 20 -2.35 -0.58 -19.27
CA ALA A 20 -1.28 0.36 -19.59
C ALA A 20 0.06 0.09 -18.85
N PHE A 21 0.10 -0.87 -17.92
CA PHE A 21 1.24 -1.09 -17.02
C PHE A 21 2.36 -2.02 -17.54
N VAL A 22 2.44 -2.29 -18.84
CA VAL A 22 3.38 -3.26 -19.45
C VAL A 22 4.79 -2.68 -19.70
N GLY A 23 5.20 -1.67 -18.93
CA GLY A 23 6.51 -1.02 -19.11
C GLY A 23 7.05 -0.21 -17.92
N ALA A 24 6.30 -0.12 -16.82
CA ALA A 24 6.77 0.53 -15.59
C ALA A 24 7.11 -0.54 -14.56
N SER A 25 8.38 -0.60 -14.15
CA SER A 25 8.83 -1.37 -12.98
C SER A 25 7.98 -1.00 -11.76
N SER A 26 7.54 -2.00 -11.00
CA SER A 26 6.87 -1.77 -9.71
C SER A 26 7.70 -0.86 -8.80
N THR A 27 7.04 -0.12 -7.90
CA THR A 27 7.71 0.72 -6.90
C THR A 27 8.73 -0.07 -6.09
N GLU A 28 8.40 -1.32 -5.73
CA GLU A 28 9.28 -2.25 -5.02
C GLU A 28 10.55 -2.57 -5.84
N SER A 29 10.41 -2.95 -7.11
CA SER A 29 11.57 -3.20 -8.00
C SER A 29 12.42 -1.96 -8.27
N GLN A 30 11.84 -0.74 -8.21
CA GLN A 30 12.62 0.49 -8.28
C GLN A 30 13.38 0.75 -6.96
N GLN A 31 12.73 0.54 -5.82
CA GLN A 31 13.36 0.67 -4.51
C GLN A 31 14.49 -0.35 -4.33
N SER A 32 14.30 -1.61 -4.72
CA SER A 32 15.35 -2.64 -4.69
C SER A 32 16.56 -2.22 -5.54
N ARG A 33 16.36 -1.72 -6.77
CA ARG A 33 17.45 -1.19 -7.60
C ARG A 33 18.14 0.04 -6.98
N ASN A 34 17.40 0.95 -6.36
CA ASN A 34 17.99 2.11 -5.68
C ASN A 34 18.87 1.64 -4.51
N ARG A 35 18.36 0.75 -3.65
CA ARG A 35 19.11 0.15 -2.53
C ARG A 35 20.36 -0.59 -3.02
N PHE A 36 20.28 -1.37 -4.09
CA PHE A 36 21.45 -2.01 -4.68
C PHE A 36 22.52 -1.01 -5.15
N ASN A 37 22.11 0.14 -5.70
CA ASN A 37 23.04 1.20 -6.10
C ASN A 37 23.64 1.96 -4.91
N GLU A 38 22.89 2.10 -3.81
CA GLU A 38 23.30 2.81 -2.59
C GLU A 38 23.93 1.90 -1.52
N ARG A 39 24.09 0.60 -1.82
CA ARG A 39 24.48 -0.46 -0.87
C ARG A 39 25.76 -0.17 -0.07
N HIS A 40 26.76 0.48 -0.68
CA HIS A 40 28.02 0.81 0.01
C HIS A 40 27.83 1.84 1.13
N ASN A 41 26.83 2.72 1.03
CA ASN A 41 26.55 3.74 2.04
C ASN A 41 26.13 3.13 3.39
N VAL A 42 25.63 1.88 3.41
CA VAL A 42 25.14 1.21 4.62
C VAL A 42 26.27 0.73 5.55
N ILE A 43 27.39 0.33 4.96
CA ILE A 43 28.56 -0.21 5.66
C ILE A 43 29.73 0.78 5.75
N THR A 44 29.61 1.94 5.11
CA THR A 44 30.61 3.01 5.18
C THR A 44 30.34 3.89 6.41
N GLU A 45 31.40 4.36 7.07
CA GLU A 45 31.29 5.36 8.13
C GLU A 45 31.02 6.74 7.53
N ASP A 46 30.09 7.48 8.14
CA ASP A 46 29.66 8.80 7.68
C ASP A 46 30.68 9.91 8.02
N GLY A 47 30.32 11.17 7.80
CA GLY A 47 31.18 12.32 8.12
C GLY A 47 31.51 12.51 9.60
N ASN A 48 30.82 11.81 10.51
CA ASN A 48 31.03 11.81 11.95
C ASN A 48 31.77 10.56 12.45
N GLY A 49 31.86 9.52 11.62
CA GLY A 49 32.42 8.20 11.97
C GLY A 49 31.36 7.13 12.28
N ASP A 50 30.08 7.46 12.14
CA ASP A 50 28.97 6.56 12.46
C ASP A 50 28.61 5.69 11.25
N CYS A 51 28.34 4.40 11.46
CA CYS A 51 28.08 3.45 10.38
C CYS A 51 26.61 2.98 10.44
N PRO A 52 25.79 3.24 9.40
CA PRO A 52 24.34 2.97 9.45
C PRO A 52 23.98 1.51 9.79
N MET A 53 24.80 0.54 9.38
CA MET A 53 24.65 -0.86 9.79
C MET A 53 24.96 -1.09 11.27
N LYS A 54 26.08 -0.59 11.79
CA LYS A 54 26.44 -0.74 13.23
C LYS A 54 25.38 -0.09 14.11
N ASP A 55 24.94 1.11 13.75
CA ASP A 55 23.87 1.81 14.47
C ASP A 55 22.56 1.04 14.43
N ALA A 56 22.17 0.49 13.28
CA ALA A 56 20.97 -0.33 13.18
C ALA A 56 21.07 -1.59 14.04
N LEU A 57 22.22 -2.27 14.05
CA LEU A 57 22.48 -3.45 14.88
C LEU A 57 22.41 -3.13 16.37
N HIS A 58 23.08 -2.08 16.83
CA HIS A 58 22.99 -1.64 18.22
C HIS A 58 21.57 -1.21 18.60
N ASN A 59 20.86 -0.44 17.77
CA ASN A 59 19.49 -0.01 18.04
C ASN A 59 18.48 -1.18 18.04
N ALA A 60 18.68 -2.18 17.18
CA ALA A 60 17.90 -3.42 17.19
C ALA A 60 18.14 -4.23 18.46
N SER A 61 19.36 -4.21 19.01
CA SER A 61 19.67 -4.91 20.28
C SER A 61 18.85 -4.36 21.45
N LEU A 62 18.49 -3.07 21.44
CA LEU A 62 17.63 -2.45 22.46
C LEU A 62 16.19 -3.00 22.48
N GLN A 63 15.77 -3.73 21.43
CA GLN A 63 14.47 -4.43 21.38
C GLN A 63 14.51 -5.85 22.00
N LEU A 64 15.70 -6.31 22.41
CA LEU A 64 15.93 -7.66 22.93
C LEU A 64 16.34 -7.60 24.41
N SER A 65 16.09 -8.69 25.13
CA SER A 65 16.48 -8.82 26.53
C SER A 65 16.79 -10.28 26.88
N GLY A 66 17.51 -10.49 27.98
CA GLY A 66 17.89 -11.82 28.45
C GLY A 66 18.74 -12.57 27.41
N GLN A 67 18.33 -13.80 27.11
CA GLN A 67 19.13 -14.71 26.27
C GLN A 67 19.08 -14.35 24.77
N ASP A 68 17.96 -13.81 24.28
CA ASP A 68 17.83 -13.25 22.92
C ASP A 68 18.89 -12.15 22.66
N LEU A 69 19.10 -11.27 23.65
CA LEU A 69 20.07 -10.18 23.55
C LEU A 69 21.50 -10.72 23.46
N VAL A 70 21.87 -11.70 24.29
CA VAL A 70 23.20 -12.31 24.27
C VAL A 70 23.49 -13.01 22.94
N GLN A 71 22.49 -13.73 22.38
CA GLN A 71 22.62 -14.35 21.06
C GLN A 71 22.83 -13.31 19.98
N PHE A 72 22.05 -12.23 19.99
CA PHE A 72 22.18 -11.19 18.97
C PHE A 72 23.49 -10.40 19.11
N GLN A 73 23.90 -10.04 20.31
CA GLN A 73 25.20 -9.39 20.55
C GLN A 73 26.37 -10.22 20.01
N SER A 74 26.33 -11.55 20.14
CA SER A 74 27.36 -12.43 19.57
C SER A 74 27.48 -12.35 18.05
N VAL A 75 26.39 -12.12 17.30
CA VAL A 75 26.47 -11.93 15.83
C VAL A 75 26.80 -10.49 15.46
N VAL A 76 26.40 -9.51 16.26
CA VAL A 76 26.81 -8.10 16.10
C VAL A 76 28.33 -7.96 16.24
N GLU A 77 28.92 -8.49 17.33
CA GLU A 77 30.38 -8.49 17.52
C GLU A 77 31.11 -9.20 16.37
N GLU A 78 30.58 -10.32 15.87
CA GLU A 78 31.18 -11.04 14.75
C GLU A 78 31.16 -10.20 13.45
N ILE A 79 30.03 -9.56 13.14
CA ILE A 79 29.87 -8.70 11.96
C ILE A 79 30.77 -7.45 12.07
N GLU A 80 30.79 -6.78 13.21
CA GLU A 80 31.54 -5.54 13.40
C GLU A 80 33.05 -5.76 13.34
N VAL A 81 33.56 -6.78 14.05
CA VAL A 81 34.99 -7.05 14.15
C VAL A 81 35.52 -7.78 12.91
N SER A 82 34.81 -8.81 12.43
CA SER A 82 35.34 -9.74 11.42
C SER A 82 34.94 -9.37 9.99
N VAL A 83 33.88 -8.58 9.81
CA VAL A 83 33.36 -8.17 8.49
C VAL A 83 33.56 -6.67 8.23
N ILE A 84 32.83 -5.79 8.94
CA ILE A 84 32.84 -4.35 8.65
C ILE A 84 34.20 -3.71 8.99
N GLY A 85 34.77 -4.03 10.16
CA GLY A 85 36.10 -3.56 10.57
C GLY A 85 37.26 -4.19 9.80
N ASN A 86 37.00 -5.18 8.94
CA ASN A 86 38.04 -5.90 8.20
C ASN A 86 38.37 -5.21 6.87
N ALA A 87 39.34 -4.30 6.91
CA ALA A 87 39.83 -3.54 5.76
C ALA A 87 40.52 -4.38 4.65
N SER A 88 40.67 -5.70 4.83
CA SER A 88 41.14 -6.61 3.77
C SER A 88 40.02 -7.10 2.85
N LEU A 89 38.76 -6.96 3.27
CA LEU A 89 37.58 -7.29 2.46
C LEU A 89 37.18 -6.11 1.58
N SER A 90 36.71 -6.38 0.35
CA SER A 90 36.06 -5.35 -0.47
C SER A 90 34.68 -4.99 0.12
N MET A 91 34.17 -3.79 -0.17
CA MET A 91 32.84 -3.39 0.31
C MET A 91 31.73 -4.34 -0.13
N ASP A 92 31.79 -4.88 -1.35
CA ASP A 92 30.84 -5.90 -1.81
C ASP A 92 30.98 -7.21 -1.02
N MET A 93 32.21 -7.65 -0.70
CA MET A 93 32.44 -8.83 0.15
C MET A 93 32.02 -8.61 1.61
N GLN A 94 32.10 -7.38 2.12
CA GLN A 94 31.56 -7.02 3.43
C GLN A 94 30.03 -7.07 3.46
N ILE A 95 29.35 -6.54 2.44
CA ILE A 95 27.87 -6.62 2.31
C ILE A 95 27.42 -8.08 2.22
N SER A 96 28.04 -8.82 1.31
CA SER A 96 27.89 -10.26 1.08
C SER A 96 27.96 -11.07 2.39
N LEU A 97 29.08 -11.01 3.11
CA LEU A 97 29.28 -11.74 4.36
C LEU A 97 28.38 -11.26 5.50
N CYS A 98 28.09 -9.96 5.60
CA CYS A 98 27.20 -9.39 6.62
C CYS A 98 25.77 -9.90 6.43
N GLY A 99 25.24 -9.82 5.19
CA GLY A 99 23.90 -10.30 4.86
C GLY A 99 23.77 -11.82 5.03
N PHE A 100 24.77 -12.59 4.63
CA PHE A 100 24.80 -14.03 4.87
C PHE A 100 24.77 -14.38 6.37
N LYS A 101 25.57 -13.69 7.21
CA LYS A 101 25.57 -13.90 8.67
C LYS A 101 24.22 -13.55 9.30
N LEU A 102 23.63 -12.41 8.94
CA LEU A 102 22.30 -12.02 9.40
C LEU A 102 21.22 -13.03 8.97
N ARG A 103 21.25 -13.49 7.71
CA ARG A 103 20.31 -14.50 7.19
C ARG A 103 20.48 -15.85 7.90
N LYS A 104 21.73 -16.30 8.15
CA LYS A 104 22.04 -17.52 8.95
C LYS A 104 21.52 -17.38 10.39
N PHE A 105 21.70 -16.21 11.01
CA PHE A 105 21.22 -15.91 12.36
C PHE A 105 19.68 -15.89 12.44
N PHE A 106 18.98 -15.19 11.55
CA PHE A 106 17.51 -15.12 11.56
C PHE A 106 16.86 -16.49 11.27
N LYS A 107 17.47 -17.33 10.42
CA LYS A 107 17.04 -18.73 10.22
C LYS A 107 17.20 -19.58 11.48
N MET A 108 18.26 -19.36 12.26
CA MET A 108 18.52 -20.09 13.50
C MET A 108 17.63 -19.62 14.67
N TYR A 109 17.36 -18.33 14.76
CA TYR A 109 16.65 -17.71 15.88
C TYR A 109 15.37 -16.99 15.41
N GLN A 110 14.40 -17.79 14.96
CA GLN A 110 13.13 -17.31 14.42
C GLN A 110 12.34 -16.39 15.39
N SER A 111 12.46 -16.61 16.71
CA SER A 111 11.88 -15.76 17.76
C SER A 111 12.48 -14.34 17.79
N ILE A 112 13.76 -14.21 17.45
CA ILE A 112 14.47 -12.94 17.34
C ILE A 112 14.17 -12.30 15.98
N ALA A 113 14.18 -13.09 14.90
CA ALA A 113 13.83 -12.64 13.56
C ALA A 113 12.44 -11.97 13.51
N LEU A 114 11.43 -12.56 14.18
CA LEU A 114 10.09 -11.98 14.32
C LEU A 114 10.06 -10.59 14.99
N LYS A 115 11.07 -10.22 15.78
CA LYS A 115 11.18 -8.92 16.45
C LYS A 115 11.99 -7.91 15.64
N ILE A 116 13.09 -8.34 15.02
CA ILE A 116 14.09 -7.41 14.47
C ILE A 116 14.48 -7.63 13.00
N GLN A 117 14.08 -8.69 12.30
CA GLN A 117 14.45 -8.87 10.87
C GLN A 117 13.98 -7.70 9.98
N PHE A 118 12.87 -7.07 10.35
CA PHE A 118 12.31 -5.90 9.66
C PHE A 118 12.64 -4.56 10.37
N PHE A 119 13.64 -4.56 11.26
CA PHE A 119 14.15 -3.35 11.91
C PHE A 119 14.84 -2.43 10.90
N GLY A 120 14.65 -1.12 11.05
CA GLY A 120 15.09 -0.12 10.07
C GLY A 120 16.58 0.20 10.12
N ILE A 121 17.21 0.26 8.95
CA ILE A 121 18.54 0.82 8.68
C ILE A 121 18.34 2.23 8.12
N ALA A 122 18.96 3.22 8.74
CA ALA A 122 18.75 4.63 8.44
C ALA A 122 18.92 4.94 6.93
N GLY A 123 17.90 5.53 6.31
CA GLY A 123 17.90 5.92 4.89
C GLY A 123 17.83 4.78 3.87
N PHE A 124 17.98 3.51 4.26
CA PHE A 124 18.17 2.39 3.32
C PHE A 124 17.01 1.40 3.26
N GLY A 125 16.47 0.97 4.41
CA GLY A 125 15.53 -0.15 4.43
C GLY A 125 15.45 -0.86 5.77
N SER A 126 15.33 -2.18 5.73
CA SER A 126 15.42 -3.07 6.89
C SER A 126 16.55 -4.09 6.74
N PHE A 127 16.86 -4.88 7.77
CA PHE A 127 17.82 -5.98 7.63
C PHE A 127 17.40 -7.01 6.59
N ASP A 128 16.10 -7.29 6.41
CA ASP A 128 15.60 -8.17 5.35
C ASP A 128 15.94 -7.62 3.94
N ASP A 129 15.72 -6.32 3.73
CA ASP A 129 16.08 -5.65 2.48
C ASP A 129 17.60 -5.69 2.24
N PHE A 130 18.41 -5.51 3.29
CA PHE A 130 19.86 -5.62 3.21
C PHE A 130 20.32 -7.05 2.89
N CYS A 131 19.71 -8.07 3.49
CA CYS A 131 19.98 -9.46 3.14
C CYS A 131 19.60 -9.75 1.67
N GLY A 132 18.51 -9.16 1.16
CA GLY A 132 18.15 -9.24 -0.26
C GLY A 132 19.17 -8.56 -1.18
N VAL A 133 19.75 -7.43 -0.77
CA VAL A 133 20.85 -6.77 -1.51
C VAL A 133 22.15 -7.58 -1.44
N ALA A 134 22.44 -8.25 -0.32
CA ALA A 134 23.58 -9.16 -0.22
C ALA A 134 23.42 -10.37 -1.16
N ASP A 135 22.23 -10.99 -1.22
CA ASP A 135 21.96 -12.07 -2.19
C ASP A 135 22.16 -11.60 -3.65
N GLN A 136 21.83 -10.34 -3.98
CA GLN A 136 22.07 -9.73 -5.30
C GLN A 136 23.57 -9.50 -5.58
N VAL A 137 24.35 -9.07 -4.58
CA VAL A 137 25.81 -8.93 -4.71
C VAL A 137 26.44 -10.31 -4.98
N ASP A 138 26.02 -11.33 -4.25
CA ASP A 138 26.46 -12.72 -4.46
C ASP A 138 26.06 -13.24 -5.85
N GLY A 139 24.85 -12.91 -6.33
CA GLY A 139 24.36 -13.29 -7.67
C GLY A 139 25.28 -12.88 -8.81
N ASN A 140 25.93 -11.71 -8.68
CA ASN A 140 26.88 -11.19 -9.67
C ASN A 140 28.22 -11.95 -9.70
N GLY A 141 28.65 -12.55 -8.58
CA GLY A 141 29.89 -13.33 -8.48
C GLY A 141 29.70 -14.85 -8.63
N ALA A 142 28.46 -15.34 -8.66
CA ALA A 142 28.18 -16.77 -8.58
C ALA A 142 28.34 -17.52 -9.90
N GLU A 143 28.41 -16.85 -11.07
CA GLU A 143 28.68 -17.54 -12.33
C GLU A 143 30.08 -18.17 -12.34
N ASP A 144 31.10 -17.41 -11.90
CA ASP A 144 32.50 -17.81 -11.86
C ASP A 144 32.72 -19.12 -11.08
N MET A 145 31.90 -19.38 -10.05
CA MET A 145 31.96 -20.63 -9.27
C MET A 145 31.61 -21.86 -10.11
N THR A 146 30.91 -21.69 -11.23
CA THR A 146 30.47 -22.75 -12.14
C THR A 146 31.28 -22.81 -13.45
N VAL A 147 32.13 -21.83 -13.73
CA VAL A 147 32.96 -21.79 -14.96
C VAL A 147 34.07 -22.83 -14.88
N VAL A 148 34.08 -23.77 -15.84
CA VAL A 148 35.03 -24.88 -15.87
C VAL A 148 36.32 -24.47 -16.59
N GLU A 149 37.41 -24.36 -15.84
CA GLU A 149 38.76 -24.11 -16.35
C GLU A 149 39.64 -25.35 -16.17
N ASN A 150 40.32 -25.78 -17.24
CA ASN A 150 41.18 -26.98 -17.22
C ASN A 150 40.51 -28.27 -16.72
N GLY A 151 39.17 -28.35 -16.81
CA GLY A 151 38.37 -29.52 -16.44
C GLY A 151 37.68 -29.44 -15.07
N ASP A 152 37.97 -28.41 -14.26
CA ASP A 152 37.35 -28.16 -12.95
C ASP A 152 36.87 -26.71 -12.81
N CYS A 153 35.84 -26.47 -12.00
CA CYS A 153 35.44 -25.15 -11.48
C CYS A 153 35.63 -25.06 -9.96
N GLU A 154 35.55 -23.85 -9.37
CA GLU A 154 35.80 -23.65 -7.93
C GLU A 154 34.99 -24.58 -7.03
N ILE A 155 33.68 -24.72 -7.27
CA ILE A 155 32.82 -25.62 -6.47
C ILE A 155 33.27 -27.08 -6.55
N THR A 156 33.67 -27.57 -7.74
CA THR A 156 34.19 -28.95 -7.86
C THR A 156 35.55 -29.12 -7.20
N ARG A 157 36.39 -28.08 -7.17
CA ARG A 157 37.71 -28.10 -6.53
C ARG A 157 37.58 -28.12 -5.01
N ALA A 158 36.72 -27.28 -4.45
CA ALA A 158 36.37 -27.27 -3.03
C ALA A 158 35.79 -28.62 -2.58
N LEU A 159 34.84 -29.18 -3.34
CA LEU A 159 34.27 -30.50 -3.06
C LEU A 159 35.33 -31.61 -3.15
N LYS A 160 36.21 -31.62 -4.15
CA LYS A 160 37.34 -32.57 -4.22
C LYS A 160 38.23 -32.50 -2.98
N ALA A 161 38.57 -31.29 -2.52
CA ALA A 161 39.38 -31.08 -1.33
C ALA A 161 38.66 -31.57 -0.05
N LYS A 162 37.35 -31.33 0.06
CA LYS A 162 36.52 -31.85 1.15
C LYS A 162 36.44 -33.39 1.13
N CYS A 163 36.26 -34.00 -0.05
CA CYS A 163 36.16 -35.46 -0.18
C CYS A 163 37.48 -36.19 0.12
N ALA A 164 38.61 -35.50 -0.07
CA ALA A 164 39.94 -35.98 0.32
C ALA A 164 40.21 -35.86 1.83
N SER A 165 39.51 -34.96 2.54
CA SER A 165 39.68 -34.68 3.97
C SER A 165 38.53 -35.22 4.86
N ALA A 166 37.60 -35.98 4.30
CA ALA A 166 36.49 -36.62 5.02
C ALA A 166 36.99 -37.54 6.15
N GLY A 167 36.45 -37.35 7.36
CA GLY A 167 36.85 -38.06 8.58
C GLY A 167 36.21 -39.44 8.75
N SER A 168 35.10 -39.70 8.06
CA SER A 168 34.39 -40.99 8.08
C SER A 168 34.08 -41.53 6.68
N ALA A 169 33.86 -42.85 6.59
CA ALA A 169 33.44 -43.48 5.34
C ALA A 169 32.06 -42.98 4.85
N ASN A 170 31.19 -42.56 5.78
CA ASN A 170 29.89 -41.97 5.46
C ASN A 170 30.06 -40.57 4.83
N GLU A 171 30.82 -39.68 5.47
CA GLU A 171 31.18 -38.37 4.91
C GLU A 171 31.83 -38.50 3.53
N GLN A 172 32.73 -39.48 3.35
CA GLN A 172 33.39 -39.69 2.06
C GLN A 172 32.40 -40.17 0.99
N HIS A 173 31.41 -41.00 1.36
CA HIS A 173 30.35 -41.43 0.44
C HIS A 173 29.44 -40.25 0.05
N GLN A 174 28.94 -39.50 1.03
CA GLN A 174 28.11 -38.31 0.85
C GLN A 174 28.81 -37.26 -0.02
N CYS A 175 30.07 -36.94 0.29
CA CYS A 175 30.85 -35.98 -0.48
C CYS A 175 31.08 -36.43 -1.92
N LYS A 176 31.49 -37.70 -2.15
CA LYS A 176 31.69 -38.23 -3.50
C LYS A 176 30.40 -38.24 -4.32
N TRP A 177 29.26 -38.51 -3.70
CA TRP A 177 27.94 -38.39 -4.34
C TRP A 177 27.71 -36.95 -4.81
N LEU A 178 27.82 -35.97 -3.90
CA LEU A 178 27.55 -34.56 -4.19
C LEU A 178 28.51 -34.00 -5.25
N GLN A 179 29.81 -34.30 -5.12
CA GLN A 179 30.84 -33.95 -6.08
C GLN A 179 30.53 -34.52 -7.47
N THR A 180 30.07 -35.78 -7.57
CA THR A 180 29.76 -36.42 -8.86
C THR A 180 28.58 -35.73 -9.53
N GLN A 181 27.49 -35.47 -8.81
CA GLN A 181 26.30 -34.82 -9.36
C GLN A 181 26.59 -33.39 -9.84
N ILE A 182 27.27 -32.57 -9.02
CA ILE A 182 27.65 -31.20 -9.39
C ILE A 182 28.62 -31.20 -10.58
N ASN A 183 29.61 -32.09 -10.60
CA ASN A 183 30.54 -32.22 -11.73
C ASN A 183 29.81 -32.53 -13.04
N THR A 184 28.78 -33.38 -13.04
CA THR A 184 27.95 -33.67 -14.22
C THR A 184 27.18 -32.44 -14.71
N ILE A 185 26.77 -31.54 -13.82
CA ILE A 185 26.06 -30.30 -14.21
C ILE A 185 27.02 -29.27 -14.80
N VAL A 186 28.13 -28.96 -14.11
CA VAL A 186 29.05 -27.88 -14.54
C VAL A 186 29.81 -28.22 -15.81
N THR A 187 30.07 -29.51 -16.07
CA THR A 187 30.65 -29.98 -17.34
C THR A 187 29.61 -30.10 -18.48
N GLY A 188 28.32 -29.97 -18.16
CA GLY A 188 27.24 -29.97 -19.14
C GLY A 188 27.08 -28.63 -19.85
N SER A 189 26.66 -28.67 -21.13
CA SER A 189 26.42 -27.47 -21.95
C SER A 189 25.09 -26.78 -21.62
N TYR A 190 24.98 -26.27 -20.40
CA TYR A 190 23.80 -25.56 -19.89
C TYR A 190 24.11 -24.06 -19.70
N GLU A 191 23.11 -23.21 -19.97
CA GLU A 191 23.15 -21.78 -19.63
C GLU A 191 23.25 -21.57 -18.11
N TYR A 192 23.90 -20.48 -17.68
CA TYR A 192 24.19 -20.20 -16.27
C TYR A 192 22.98 -20.35 -15.35
N GLN A 193 21.89 -19.67 -15.67
CA GLN A 193 20.67 -19.68 -14.87
C GLN A 193 20.11 -21.10 -14.72
N TYR A 194 20.18 -21.92 -15.78
CA TYR A 194 19.76 -23.31 -15.73
C TYR A 194 20.73 -24.21 -14.96
N ARG A 195 22.05 -23.95 -15.01
CA ARG A 195 23.05 -24.61 -14.13
C ARG A 195 22.69 -24.41 -12.66
N MET A 196 22.36 -23.18 -12.24
CA MET A 196 21.98 -22.87 -10.86
C MET A 196 20.72 -23.64 -10.41
N VAL A 197 19.69 -23.72 -11.26
CA VAL A 197 18.47 -24.51 -11.01
C VAL A 197 18.78 -26.00 -10.85
N LEU A 198 19.67 -26.56 -11.67
CA LEU A 198 20.08 -27.96 -11.57
C LEU A 198 20.92 -28.22 -10.31
N ILE A 199 21.79 -27.29 -9.91
CA ILE A 199 22.61 -27.44 -8.70
C ILE A 199 21.73 -27.42 -7.44
N GLU A 200 20.72 -26.54 -7.34
CA GLU A 200 19.79 -26.60 -6.21
C GLU A 200 19.00 -27.92 -6.16
N LYS A 201 18.57 -28.45 -7.32
CA LYS A 201 17.93 -29.77 -7.38
C LYS A 201 18.83 -30.88 -6.81
N VAL A 202 20.14 -30.81 -7.02
CA VAL A 202 21.10 -31.75 -6.42
C VAL A 202 21.23 -31.54 -4.91
N PHE A 203 21.20 -30.30 -4.42
CA PHE A 203 21.19 -30.05 -2.97
C PHE A 203 19.90 -30.56 -2.31
N ILE A 204 18.71 -30.31 -2.90
CA ILE A 204 17.44 -30.86 -2.40
C ILE A 204 17.48 -32.40 -2.40
N GLN A 205 18.00 -33.03 -3.46
CA GLN A 205 18.19 -34.48 -3.52
C GLN A 205 19.17 -35.00 -2.43
N PHE A 206 20.24 -34.26 -2.14
CA PHE A 206 21.15 -34.59 -1.05
C PHE A 206 20.42 -34.61 0.29
N GLU A 207 19.61 -33.59 0.57
CA GLU A 207 18.87 -33.47 1.85
C GLU A 207 17.81 -34.56 2.01
N VAL A 208 17.15 -34.96 0.91
CA VAL A 208 16.21 -36.09 0.89
C VAL A 208 16.92 -37.45 1.05
N GLN A 209 18.13 -37.61 0.51
CA GLN A 209 18.86 -38.87 0.53
C GLN A 209 19.66 -39.10 1.83
N PHE A 210 20.16 -38.03 2.46
CA PHE A 210 21.08 -38.10 3.60
C PHE A 210 20.52 -37.38 4.83
N SER A 211 20.52 -36.03 4.81
CA SER A 211 19.69 -35.14 5.64
C SER A 211 20.08 -33.68 5.40
N ALA A 212 19.21 -32.73 5.76
CA ALA A 212 19.57 -31.31 5.82
C ALA A 212 20.64 -31.01 6.89
N SER A 213 20.61 -31.73 8.03
CA SER A 213 21.62 -31.61 9.08
C SER A 213 23.01 -32.04 8.61
N ASP A 214 23.12 -33.10 7.81
CA ASP A 214 24.39 -33.54 7.22
C ASP A 214 24.91 -32.51 6.22
N PHE A 215 24.02 -31.89 5.43
CA PHE A 215 24.40 -30.84 4.49
C PHE A 215 25.01 -29.63 5.22
N ASP A 216 24.28 -29.07 6.20
CA ASP A 216 24.71 -27.91 6.95
C ASP A 216 25.99 -28.20 7.77
N LEU A 217 26.11 -29.40 8.39
CA LEU A 217 27.27 -29.81 9.18
C LEU A 217 28.53 -30.04 8.34
N TYR A 218 28.43 -30.73 7.21
CA TYR A 218 29.60 -31.16 6.45
C TYR A 218 30.00 -30.16 5.35
N PHE A 219 29.05 -29.45 4.77
CA PHE A 219 29.28 -28.60 3.61
C PHE A 219 28.87 -27.14 3.80
N GLY A 220 28.11 -26.78 4.84
CA GLY A 220 27.62 -25.42 5.05
C GLY A 220 28.73 -24.37 5.01
N ASP A 221 29.78 -24.58 5.81
CA ASP A 221 30.95 -23.69 5.91
C ASP A 221 32.11 -24.12 4.98
N LEU A 222 31.84 -24.85 3.89
CA LEU A 222 32.85 -25.18 2.87
C LEU A 222 33.24 -23.94 2.06
N GLU A 223 34.48 -23.47 2.20
CA GLU A 223 35.00 -22.30 1.49
C GLU A 223 35.03 -22.48 -0.04
N LEU A 224 34.65 -21.43 -0.76
CA LEU A 224 34.62 -21.33 -2.22
C LEU A 224 35.52 -20.18 -2.70
N GLY A 225 36.79 -20.21 -2.30
CA GLY A 225 37.76 -19.17 -2.66
C GLY A 225 37.31 -17.77 -2.18
N SER A 226 37.34 -16.77 -3.06
CA SER A 226 36.91 -15.40 -2.74
C SER A 226 35.40 -15.18 -2.70
N PHE A 227 34.58 -16.19 -3.04
CA PHE A 227 33.12 -16.07 -3.02
C PHE A 227 32.53 -16.12 -1.60
N GLY A 228 33.21 -16.80 -0.67
CA GLY A 228 32.67 -17.10 0.66
C GLY A 228 32.51 -18.60 0.85
N CYS A 229 31.29 -19.09 1.11
CA CYS A 229 31.04 -20.51 1.41
C CYS A 229 29.92 -21.15 0.57
N LEU A 230 29.83 -22.49 0.61
CA LEU A 230 28.83 -23.24 -0.16
C LEU A 230 27.39 -22.94 0.28
N ALA A 231 27.12 -22.74 1.59
CA ALA A 231 25.78 -22.35 2.04
C ALA A 231 25.34 -20.99 1.48
N GLN A 232 26.28 -20.07 1.30
CA GLN A 232 26.06 -18.78 0.67
C GLN A 232 25.78 -18.93 -0.83
N PHE A 233 26.62 -19.68 -1.55
CA PHE A 233 26.39 -20.00 -2.97
C PHE A 233 25.05 -20.71 -3.22
N ARG A 234 24.65 -21.58 -2.29
CA ARG A 234 23.35 -22.24 -2.31
C ARG A 234 22.19 -21.25 -2.19
N THR A 235 22.35 -20.14 -1.47
CA THR A 235 21.31 -19.09 -1.37
C THR A 235 21.01 -18.48 -2.75
N VAL A 236 22.04 -18.22 -3.55
CA VAL A 236 21.88 -17.77 -4.96
C VAL A 236 21.19 -18.86 -5.80
N CYS A 237 21.62 -20.13 -5.68
CA CYS A 237 21.00 -21.25 -6.40
C CYS A 237 19.50 -21.38 -6.09
N LYS A 238 19.11 -21.16 -4.83
CA LYS A 238 17.70 -21.14 -4.40
C LYS A 238 16.89 -20.04 -5.07
N GLN A 239 17.43 -18.84 -5.28
CA GLN A 239 16.67 -17.78 -5.98
C GLN A 239 16.39 -18.15 -7.44
N PHE A 240 17.37 -18.71 -8.16
CA PHE A 240 17.15 -19.23 -9.52
C PHE A 240 16.16 -20.40 -9.55
N TYR A 241 16.27 -21.34 -8.61
CA TYR A 241 15.34 -22.47 -8.48
C TYR A 241 13.90 -22.02 -8.21
N ARG A 242 13.71 -21.06 -7.31
CA ARG A 242 12.41 -20.44 -7.02
C ARG A 242 11.84 -19.76 -8.26
N PHE A 243 12.64 -18.95 -8.95
CA PHE A 243 12.18 -18.29 -10.18
C PHE A 243 11.79 -19.30 -11.27
N ALA A 244 12.54 -20.39 -11.44
CA ALA A 244 12.17 -21.46 -12.38
C ALA A 244 10.88 -22.20 -12.00
N ASN A 245 10.47 -22.18 -10.73
CA ASN A 245 9.23 -22.75 -10.23
C ASN A 245 8.08 -21.73 -10.04
N ILE A 246 8.27 -20.46 -10.44
CA ILE A 246 7.23 -19.42 -10.27
C ILE A 246 5.91 -19.77 -10.99
N HIS A 247 6.00 -20.49 -12.11
CA HIS A 247 4.83 -21.01 -12.83
C HIS A 247 4.01 -21.98 -11.97
N ASN A 248 4.68 -22.86 -11.22
CA ASN A 248 4.03 -23.84 -10.34
C ASN A 248 3.30 -23.16 -9.16
N LEU A 249 3.74 -21.98 -8.71
CA LEU A 249 3.02 -21.18 -7.72
C LEU A 249 1.69 -20.61 -8.24
N PHE A 250 1.54 -20.40 -9.56
CA PHE A 250 0.38 -19.76 -10.18
C PHE A 250 -0.51 -20.69 -11.03
N ILE A 251 -0.05 -21.90 -11.37
CA ILE A 251 -0.89 -22.95 -11.98
C ILE A 251 -2.09 -23.26 -11.07
N GLY A 252 -3.28 -23.40 -11.65
CA GLY A 252 -4.51 -23.77 -10.93
C GLY A 252 -5.45 -22.59 -10.62
N GLY A 253 -5.03 -21.34 -10.87
CA GLY A 253 -5.87 -20.16 -10.64
C GLY A 253 -6.21 -20.00 -9.16
N ARG A 254 -7.47 -20.27 -8.76
CA ARG A 254 -7.90 -20.23 -7.34
C ARG A 254 -7.25 -21.29 -6.48
N ASP A 255 -6.95 -22.44 -7.08
CA ASP A 255 -6.37 -23.59 -6.41
C ASP A 255 -4.84 -23.65 -6.57
N CYS A 256 -4.19 -22.50 -6.83
CA CYS A 256 -2.74 -22.45 -6.99
C CYS A 256 -1.99 -22.50 -5.64
N ALA A 257 -0.75 -22.98 -5.67
CA ALA A 257 0.04 -23.20 -4.46
C ALA A 257 0.33 -21.92 -3.65
N LEU A 258 0.40 -20.76 -4.29
CA LEU A 258 0.52 -19.47 -3.59
C LEU A 258 -0.74 -19.17 -2.75
N LEU A 259 -1.93 -19.22 -3.36
CA LEU A 259 -3.19 -18.93 -2.66
C LEU A 259 -3.51 -20.02 -1.62
N GLN A 260 -3.21 -21.30 -1.93
CA GLN A 260 -3.35 -22.39 -0.98
C GLN A 260 -2.47 -22.23 0.26
N GLY A 261 -1.18 -21.89 0.10
CA GLY A 261 -0.27 -21.68 1.24
C GLY A 261 -0.67 -20.49 2.13
N LEU A 262 -1.01 -19.35 1.51
CA LEU A 262 -1.53 -18.18 2.21
C LEU A 262 -2.82 -18.51 2.98
N ASN A 263 -3.77 -19.22 2.34
CA ASN A 263 -5.05 -19.58 2.94
C ASN A 263 -4.90 -20.64 4.05
N ALA A 264 -4.03 -21.63 3.86
CA ALA A 264 -3.70 -22.62 4.88
C ALA A 264 -3.13 -21.95 6.14
N SER A 265 -2.22 -20.98 5.99
CA SER A 265 -1.70 -20.22 7.14
C SER A 265 -2.76 -19.36 7.83
N ALA A 266 -3.68 -18.74 7.08
CA ALA A 266 -4.81 -18.01 7.67
C ALA A 266 -5.78 -18.92 8.45
N GLN A 267 -5.90 -20.18 8.04
CA GLN A 267 -6.77 -21.19 8.68
C GLN A 267 -6.09 -21.92 9.84
N ASP A 268 -4.76 -22.04 9.84
CA ASP A 268 -4.00 -22.73 10.89
C ASP A 268 -4.32 -22.18 12.28
N THR A 269 -4.84 -23.04 13.16
CA THR A 269 -5.19 -22.71 14.55
C THR A 269 -3.99 -22.73 15.50
N SER A 270 -2.86 -23.31 15.08
CA SER A 270 -1.61 -23.34 15.86
C SER A 270 -0.78 -22.07 15.65
N ALA A 271 -0.87 -21.44 14.47
CA ALA A 271 -0.40 -20.09 14.26
C ALA A 271 -1.24 -19.10 15.07
N ASN A 272 -0.59 -18.29 15.91
CA ASN A 272 -1.19 -17.29 16.82
C ASN A 272 -1.84 -16.08 16.09
N TRP A 273 -2.44 -16.27 14.90
CA TRP A 273 -3.14 -15.21 14.19
C TRP A 273 -4.41 -14.83 14.94
N THR A 274 -4.52 -13.56 15.32
CA THR A 274 -5.76 -12.96 15.83
C THR A 274 -6.85 -13.06 14.76
N ARG A 275 -8.13 -12.95 15.17
CA ARG A 275 -9.26 -12.98 14.23
C ARG A 275 -9.15 -11.87 13.17
N THR A 276 -8.63 -10.70 13.55
CA THR A 276 -8.42 -9.55 12.66
C THR A 276 -7.32 -9.84 11.64
N GLU A 277 -6.15 -10.33 12.07
CA GLU A 277 -5.04 -10.71 11.18
C GLU A 277 -5.45 -11.78 10.14
N ARG A 278 -6.19 -12.81 10.54
CA ARG A 278 -6.71 -13.83 9.61
C ARG A 278 -7.60 -13.21 8.52
N THR A 279 -8.39 -12.20 8.90
CA THR A 279 -9.27 -11.48 7.98
C THR A 279 -8.46 -10.67 6.98
N GLN A 280 -7.49 -9.90 7.47
CA GLN A 280 -6.56 -9.11 6.65
C GLN A 280 -5.79 -9.99 5.65
N ILE A 281 -5.34 -11.20 6.05
CA ILE A 281 -4.72 -12.17 5.13
C ILE A 281 -5.72 -12.67 4.07
N LEU A 282 -6.97 -12.98 4.44
CA LEU A 282 -8.00 -13.41 3.48
C LEU A 282 -8.39 -12.30 2.48
N ASP A 283 -8.44 -11.05 2.91
CA ASP A 283 -8.68 -9.90 2.03
C ASP A 283 -7.49 -9.66 1.09
N PHE A 284 -6.26 -9.82 1.58
CA PHE A 284 -5.06 -9.81 0.74
C PHE A 284 -5.09 -10.92 -0.32
N ILE A 285 -5.40 -12.16 0.08
CA ILE A 285 -5.60 -13.31 -0.83
C ILE A 285 -6.64 -12.98 -1.90
N SER A 286 -7.81 -12.45 -1.51
CA SER A 286 -8.87 -12.07 -2.45
C SER A 286 -8.45 -10.94 -3.39
N SER A 287 -7.57 -10.04 -2.96
CA SER A 287 -7.08 -8.92 -3.77
C SER A 287 -6.07 -9.39 -4.82
N ILE A 288 -5.19 -10.34 -4.47
CA ILE A 288 -4.21 -10.89 -5.41
C ILE A 288 -4.79 -11.98 -6.32
N SER A 289 -5.85 -12.68 -5.91
CA SER A 289 -6.42 -13.79 -6.69
C SER A 289 -6.86 -13.36 -8.09
N ILE A 290 -7.36 -12.13 -8.25
CA ILE A 290 -7.77 -11.56 -9.53
C ILE A 290 -6.63 -11.58 -10.56
N TYR A 291 -5.40 -11.28 -10.13
CA TYR A 291 -4.22 -11.30 -11.00
C TYR A 291 -3.68 -12.71 -11.22
N VAL A 292 -3.79 -13.58 -10.21
CA VAL A 292 -3.35 -14.98 -10.29
C VAL A 292 -4.25 -15.79 -11.23
N GLU A 293 -5.56 -15.56 -11.18
CA GLU A 293 -6.58 -16.16 -12.05
C GLU A 293 -6.49 -15.69 -13.51
N ASP A 294 -5.91 -14.51 -13.78
CA ASP A 294 -5.79 -13.97 -15.13
C ASP A 294 -4.76 -14.75 -15.96
N SER A 295 -5.26 -15.57 -16.89
CA SER A 295 -4.42 -16.36 -17.82
C SER A 295 -3.77 -15.53 -18.93
N SER A 296 -4.07 -14.24 -19.06
CA SER A 296 -3.43 -13.33 -20.02
C SER A 296 -2.14 -12.71 -19.48
N LEU A 297 -1.96 -12.70 -18.16
CA LEU A 297 -0.74 -12.21 -17.51
C LEU A 297 0.34 -13.29 -17.49
N SER A 298 1.58 -12.92 -17.80
CA SER A 298 2.73 -13.79 -17.55
C SER A 298 3.02 -13.89 -16.07
N ASP A 299 3.65 -15.00 -15.64
CA ASP A 299 3.95 -15.24 -14.23
C ASP A 299 4.83 -14.14 -13.60
N PHE A 300 5.73 -13.53 -14.38
CA PHE A 300 6.49 -12.37 -13.93
C PHE A 300 5.60 -11.13 -13.66
N VAL A 301 4.60 -10.89 -14.50
CA VAL A 301 3.63 -9.80 -14.28
C VAL A 301 2.71 -10.14 -13.10
N LYS A 302 2.32 -11.40 -12.91
CA LYS A 302 1.60 -11.84 -11.70
C LYS A 302 2.43 -11.57 -10.45
N MET A 303 3.71 -11.94 -10.45
CA MET A 303 4.65 -11.67 -9.36
C MET A 303 4.76 -10.15 -9.08
N GLN A 304 4.93 -9.31 -10.11
CA GLN A 304 4.91 -7.85 -9.97
C GLN A 304 3.62 -7.32 -9.34
N LYS A 305 2.45 -7.86 -9.70
CA LYS A 305 1.15 -7.44 -9.13
C LYS A 305 0.99 -7.89 -7.68
N VAL A 306 1.39 -9.11 -7.33
CA VAL A 306 1.39 -9.61 -5.95
C VAL A 306 2.32 -8.75 -5.08
N CYS A 307 3.54 -8.50 -5.52
CA CYS A 307 4.49 -7.65 -4.79
C CYS A 307 3.98 -6.21 -4.63
N ALA A 308 3.40 -5.60 -5.68
CA ALA A 308 2.79 -4.28 -5.56
C ALA A 308 1.62 -4.24 -4.56
N MET A 309 0.77 -5.28 -4.55
CA MET A 309 -0.32 -5.40 -3.57
C MET A 309 0.20 -5.66 -2.16
N TRP A 310 1.32 -6.36 -2.02
CA TRP A 310 2.00 -6.55 -0.74
C TRP A 310 2.56 -5.22 -0.19
N THR A 311 3.23 -4.42 -1.01
CA THR A 311 3.69 -3.08 -0.60
C THR A 311 2.51 -2.21 -0.15
N GLN A 312 1.36 -2.27 -0.83
CA GLN A 312 0.14 -1.55 -0.41
C GLN A 312 -0.45 -2.10 0.90
N PHE A 313 -0.55 -3.43 1.05
CA PHE A 313 -0.99 -4.09 2.28
C PHE A 313 -0.13 -3.67 3.48
N LEU A 314 1.19 -3.61 3.30
CA LEU A 314 2.13 -3.16 4.32
C LEU A 314 2.02 -1.66 4.66
N MET A 315 1.47 -0.80 3.80
CA MET A 315 1.23 0.60 4.21
C MET A 315 0.22 0.69 5.35
N THR A 316 -0.74 -0.24 5.41
CA THR A 316 -1.77 -0.29 6.45
C THR A 316 -1.39 -1.25 7.59
N PHE A 317 -0.79 -2.41 7.28
CA PHE A 317 -0.62 -3.53 8.23
C PHE A 317 0.85 -3.90 8.49
N LYS A 318 1.74 -2.91 8.68
CA LYS A 318 3.20 -3.13 8.93
C LYS A 318 3.51 -4.19 9.99
N PHE A 319 2.72 -4.26 11.06
CA PHE A 319 2.92 -5.23 12.14
C PHE A 319 2.81 -6.70 11.68
N MET A 320 2.14 -6.97 10.56
CA MET A 320 2.02 -8.31 9.98
C MET A 320 3.24 -8.74 9.16
N GLN A 321 4.11 -7.80 8.75
CA GLN A 321 5.22 -8.05 7.82
C GLN A 321 6.09 -9.22 8.26
N ALA A 322 6.60 -9.16 9.49
CA ALA A 322 7.48 -10.19 10.04
C ALA A 322 6.81 -11.56 10.05
N ARG A 323 5.57 -11.63 10.55
CA ARG A 323 4.84 -12.88 10.69
C ARG A 323 4.51 -13.50 9.34
N MET A 324 4.07 -12.70 8.36
CA MET A 324 3.74 -13.23 7.04
C MET A 324 4.99 -13.67 6.27
N CYS A 325 6.04 -12.85 6.25
CA CYS A 325 7.27 -13.21 5.56
C CYS A 325 8.00 -14.41 6.18
N ILE A 326 7.93 -14.62 7.50
CA ILE A 326 8.69 -15.65 8.23
C ILE A 326 7.91 -16.96 8.45
N LEU A 327 6.57 -16.91 8.56
CA LEU A 327 5.75 -18.07 8.98
C LEU A 327 4.89 -18.67 7.86
N VAL A 328 4.55 -17.91 6.82
CA VAL A 328 3.59 -18.37 5.80
C VAL A 328 4.31 -19.17 4.73
N GLN A 329 4.23 -20.50 4.78
CA GLN A 329 4.75 -21.40 3.75
C GLN A 329 3.89 -21.38 2.48
N ILE A 330 4.53 -21.48 1.33
CA ILE A 330 3.93 -21.50 -0.02
C ILE A 330 4.70 -22.49 -0.90
N GLY A 331 4.02 -23.22 -1.80
CA GLY A 331 4.67 -24.18 -2.71
C GLY A 331 5.52 -25.24 -1.99
N ALA A 332 5.05 -25.77 -0.86
CA ALA A 332 5.77 -26.74 -0.04
C ALA A 332 6.02 -28.06 -0.78
N GLU A 333 5.13 -28.42 -1.70
CA GLU A 333 5.19 -29.61 -2.55
C GLU A 333 6.28 -29.57 -3.63
N PHE A 334 6.95 -28.42 -3.83
CA PHE A 334 8.15 -28.27 -4.66
C PHE A 334 9.26 -27.42 -4.00
N ASP A 335 9.28 -27.37 -2.66
CA ASP A 335 10.30 -26.66 -1.84
C ASP A 335 10.54 -25.20 -2.26
N PHE A 336 9.47 -24.41 -2.43
CA PHE A 336 9.62 -22.99 -2.73
C PHE A 336 10.09 -22.19 -1.50
N GLY A 337 9.36 -22.30 -0.37
CA GLY A 337 9.72 -21.69 0.91
C GLY A 337 8.58 -20.91 1.57
N VAL A 338 8.91 -19.76 2.16
CA VAL A 338 7.94 -18.86 2.80
C VAL A 338 7.58 -17.65 1.91
N PHE A 339 6.55 -16.90 2.27
CA PHE A 339 6.14 -15.71 1.52
C PHE A 339 7.26 -14.64 1.45
N GLY A 340 8.15 -14.57 2.45
CA GLY A 340 9.36 -13.75 2.39
C GLY A 340 10.33 -14.17 1.28
N ASP A 341 10.42 -15.48 0.98
CA ASP A 341 11.25 -15.99 -0.11
C ASP A 341 10.71 -15.60 -1.49
N PHE A 342 9.39 -15.48 -1.65
CA PHE A 342 8.77 -14.95 -2.86
C PHE A 342 9.13 -13.49 -3.09
N MET A 343 9.08 -12.67 -2.03
CA MET A 343 9.51 -11.27 -2.09
C MET A 343 11.02 -11.14 -2.37
N GLY A 344 11.85 -11.98 -1.73
CA GLY A 344 13.29 -12.05 -1.98
C GLY A 344 13.61 -12.44 -3.42
N CYS A 345 12.94 -13.45 -3.97
CA CYS A 345 13.06 -13.86 -5.37
C CYS A 345 12.68 -12.73 -6.34
N PHE A 346 11.60 -12.00 -6.06
CA PHE A 346 11.20 -10.84 -6.88
C PHE A 346 12.24 -9.72 -6.86
N ASN A 347 12.78 -9.40 -5.69
CA ASN A 347 13.81 -8.37 -5.55
C ASN A 347 15.10 -8.79 -6.25
N PHE A 348 15.59 -10.02 -6.03
CA PHE A 348 16.76 -10.59 -6.73
C PHE A 348 16.65 -10.44 -8.26
N MET A 349 15.54 -10.93 -8.83
CA MET A 349 15.28 -10.90 -10.27
C MET A 349 14.96 -9.49 -10.84
N SER A 350 14.79 -8.48 -10.00
CA SER A 350 14.53 -7.09 -10.42
C SER A 350 15.80 -6.29 -10.73
N VAL A 351 16.96 -6.74 -10.23
CA VAL A 351 18.28 -6.13 -10.51
C VAL A 351 18.94 -6.80 -11.71
N ASP A 352 18.97 -8.14 -11.75
CA ASP A 352 19.72 -8.92 -12.74
C ASP A 352 19.01 -9.11 -14.10
N GLN A 353 18.20 -8.14 -14.55
CA GLN A 353 17.42 -8.26 -15.79
C GLN A 353 18.25 -8.24 -17.10
N GLN A 354 19.58 -8.16 -17.03
CA GLN A 354 20.46 -8.29 -18.20
C GLN A 354 20.68 -9.76 -18.61
N GLY A 355 19.60 -10.47 -18.95
CA GLY A 355 19.73 -11.81 -19.56
C GLY A 355 18.46 -12.66 -19.63
N PHE A 356 17.44 -12.40 -18.80
CA PHE A 356 16.33 -13.34 -18.64
C PHE A 356 15.24 -13.21 -19.71
N THR A 357 15.45 -13.84 -20.88
CA THR A 357 14.44 -13.92 -21.97
C THR A 357 13.75 -15.29 -22.08
N GLY A 358 14.24 -16.31 -21.37
CA GLY A 358 13.70 -17.68 -21.40
C GLY A 358 12.96 -18.07 -20.12
N VAL A 359 11.63 -17.92 -20.09
CA VAL A 359 10.79 -18.67 -19.12
C VAL A 359 10.59 -20.09 -19.67
N PRO A 360 11.05 -21.15 -18.98
CA PRO A 360 10.79 -22.52 -19.41
C PRO A 360 9.33 -22.87 -19.15
N GLY A 361 8.48 -22.77 -20.17
CA GLY A 361 7.03 -23.03 -20.03
C GLY A 361 6.22 -22.90 -21.33
N ALA A 362 6.68 -22.10 -22.30
CA ALA A 362 6.08 -22.09 -23.63
C ALA A 362 6.48 -23.38 -24.40
N PRO A 363 5.53 -24.06 -25.09
CA PRO A 363 5.86 -25.23 -25.90
C PRO A 363 6.65 -24.81 -27.14
N VAL A 364 7.98 -24.92 -27.08
CA VAL A 364 8.86 -24.65 -28.23
C VAL A 364 8.66 -25.75 -29.26
N SER A 365 7.96 -25.42 -30.36
CA SER A 365 7.83 -26.27 -31.53
C SER A 365 9.17 -26.37 -32.28
N GLY A 366 10.07 -27.24 -31.81
CA GLY A 366 11.34 -27.54 -32.49
C GLY A 366 12.56 -27.55 -31.57
N ALA A 367 12.66 -28.55 -30.69
CA ALA A 367 13.93 -28.99 -30.11
C ALA A 367 14.17 -30.47 -30.46
N PRO A 368 15.42 -30.94 -30.65
CA PRO A 368 15.68 -32.31 -31.09
C PRO A 368 15.28 -33.33 -30.03
N SER A 369 14.71 -34.45 -30.49
CA SER A 369 14.36 -35.59 -29.64
C SER A 369 15.61 -36.25 -29.04
N GLY A 370 15.91 -35.97 -27.78
CA GLY A 370 16.96 -36.64 -27.00
C GLY A 370 16.58 -36.72 -25.53
N SER A 371 16.12 -37.89 -25.09
CA SER A 371 15.74 -38.12 -23.69
C SER A 371 16.98 -38.23 -22.79
N PRO A 372 17.04 -37.53 -21.65
CA PRO A 372 17.96 -37.88 -20.57
C PRO A 372 17.63 -39.27 -20.00
N PRO A 373 18.62 -40.01 -19.45
CA PRO A 373 18.40 -41.36 -18.93
C PRO A 373 17.48 -41.35 -17.70
N GLY A 374 16.51 -42.26 -17.68
CA GLY A 374 15.47 -42.30 -16.65
C GLY A 374 15.95 -42.86 -15.30
N PHE A 375 15.42 -42.28 -14.22
CA PHE A 375 15.51 -42.82 -12.87
C PHE A 375 14.11 -43.00 -12.29
N THR A 376 13.77 -44.24 -11.91
CA THR A 376 12.50 -44.60 -11.24
C THR A 376 12.80 -45.06 -9.82
N PRO A 377 12.22 -44.43 -8.78
CA PRO A 377 12.24 -44.99 -7.43
C PRO A 377 11.21 -46.11 -7.34
N SER A 378 11.66 -47.35 -7.15
CA SER A 378 10.76 -48.45 -6.76
C SER A 378 10.43 -48.30 -5.28
N GLY A 379 9.16 -48.20 -4.93
CA GLY A 379 8.72 -48.12 -3.53
C GLY A 379 8.81 -49.45 -2.79
N ALA A 380 8.78 -49.37 -1.46
CA ALA A 380 8.52 -50.51 -0.57
C ALA A 380 7.71 -50.04 0.64
N THR A 381 6.54 -50.65 0.84
CA THR A 381 5.68 -50.44 2.01
C THR A 381 5.93 -51.49 3.08
N GLY A 382 6.03 -51.05 4.35
CA GLY A 382 5.57 -51.83 5.51
C GLY A 382 6.62 -52.40 6.48
N GLY A 383 6.39 -52.12 7.77
CA GLY A 383 6.31 -53.19 8.78
C GLY A 383 7.48 -53.40 9.76
N PHE A 384 7.24 -53.00 11.02
CA PHE A 384 7.70 -53.60 12.29
C PHE A 384 9.19 -53.63 12.71
N SER A 385 9.41 -52.98 13.87
CA SER A 385 10.06 -53.45 15.12
C SER A 385 11.36 -54.27 15.19
N GLU A 386 12.15 -53.85 16.19
CA GLU A 386 13.05 -54.61 17.08
C GLU A 386 14.42 -55.15 16.58
N VAL A 387 15.47 -54.44 17.02
CA VAL A 387 16.53 -54.89 17.96
C VAL A 387 17.44 -56.10 17.59
N SER A 388 18.73 -55.89 17.89
CA SER A 388 19.83 -56.83 18.20
C SER A 388 20.74 -57.38 17.09
N GLU A 389 22.02 -57.01 17.26
CA GLU A 389 23.26 -57.83 17.13
C GLU A 389 23.63 -58.50 15.79
N GLY A 390 24.93 -58.66 15.53
CA GLY A 390 25.40 -59.54 14.44
C GLY A 390 26.70 -59.15 13.74
N PHE A 391 27.81 -59.27 14.46
CA PHE A 391 29.19 -59.11 13.98
C PHE A 391 29.57 -59.87 12.69
N THR A 392 30.49 -59.27 11.91
CA THR A 392 31.58 -59.87 11.10
C THR A 392 31.39 -60.53 9.70
N SER A 393 32.18 -59.97 8.78
CA SER A 393 33.23 -60.61 7.95
C SER A 393 32.90 -61.29 6.60
N SER A 394 33.42 -60.63 5.55
CA SER A 394 34.30 -61.17 4.49
C SER A 394 33.91 -62.40 3.65
N GLY A 395 34.17 -62.34 2.35
CA GLY A 395 34.67 -63.53 1.63
C GLY A 395 34.25 -63.71 0.17
N ALA A 396 34.93 -63.01 -0.73
CA ALA A 396 35.48 -63.55 -1.97
C ALA A 396 34.65 -64.50 -2.89
N THR A 397 34.41 -63.99 -4.11
CA THR A 397 34.65 -64.66 -5.42
C THR A 397 34.03 -66.03 -5.75
N GLY A 398 33.32 -66.05 -6.88
CA GLY A 398 33.70 -66.97 -7.97
C GLY A 398 32.70 -68.05 -8.40
N GLY A 399 31.92 -67.74 -9.45
CA GLY A 399 31.92 -68.51 -10.70
C GLY A 399 31.21 -69.88 -10.79
N PHE A 400 30.32 -69.92 -11.80
CA PHE A 400 30.01 -71.04 -12.70
C PHE A 400 28.85 -72.04 -12.44
N SER A 401 27.99 -72.04 -13.47
CA SER A 401 27.34 -73.20 -14.14
C SER A 401 25.94 -73.64 -13.72
N GLU A 402 24.99 -73.37 -14.63
CA GLU A 402 23.71 -74.07 -14.80
C GLU A 402 23.90 -75.54 -15.22
N VAL A 403 22.94 -76.42 -14.87
CA VAL A 403 22.39 -77.43 -15.78
C VAL A 403 20.89 -77.65 -15.52
N SER A 404 20.06 -77.15 -16.46
CA SER A 404 18.84 -77.73 -17.08
C SER A 404 17.83 -78.60 -16.29
N GLY A 405 16.51 -78.30 -16.42
CA GLY A 405 15.41 -79.06 -15.76
C GLY A 405 13.97 -79.09 -16.34
N ILE A 406 13.68 -78.51 -17.52
CA ILE A 406 12.56 -78.84 -18.47
C ILE A 406 11.04 -78.63 -18.07
N SER A 407 10.36 -77.77 -18.85
CA SER A 407 8.89 -77.70 -19.20
C SER A 407 7.83 -77.30 -18.14
N GLY A 408 6.73 -76.58 -18.47
CA GLY A 408 6.41 -75.85 -19.72
C GLY A 408 4.95 -75.29 -19.87
N VAL A 409 4.84 -74.06 -20.41
CA VAL A 409 3.82 -73.53 -21.37
C VAL A 409 2.36 -73.15 -20.93
N SER A 410 1.90 -71.99 -21.46
CA SER A 410 0.52 -71.40 -21.56
C SER A 410 -0.12 -70.85 -20.26
N GLY A 411 -0.73 -69.65 -20.18
CA GLY A 411 -1.13 -68.62 -21.17
C GLY A 411 -2.59 -68.78 -21.63
N GLY A 412 -3.50 -67.81 -21.65
CA GLY A 412 -3.55 -66.37 -21.28
C GLY A 412 -4.79 -65.74 -21.95
N PHE A 413 -5.40 -64.63 -21.45
CA PHE A 413 -6.52 -63.95 -22.15
C PHE A 413 -6.69 -62.46 -21.80
N THR A 414 -7.24 -61.70 -22.76
CA THR A 414 -7.55 -60.25 -22.72
C THR A 414 -9.03 -60.01 -23.16
N PRO A 415 -9.52 -58.79 -23.50
CA PRO A 415 -10.16 -57.85 -22.56
C PRO A 415 -11.54 -57.31 -23.05
N SER A 416 -12.03 -56.21 -22.45
CA SER A 416 -12.90 -55.11 -23.01
C SER A 416 -14.21 -54.81 -22.25
N GLY A 417 -14.54 -53.51 -22.11
CA GLY A 417 -15.88 -52.98 -21.73
C GLY A 417 -16.75 -52.63 -22.96
N PRO A 418 -17.71 -51.66 -22.93
CA PRO A 418 -18.03 -50.67 -21.86
C PRO A 418 -19.55 -50.30 -21.66
N SER A 419 -19.81 -49.28 -20.80
CA SER A 419 -20.86 -48.21 -20.92
C SER A 419 -22.19 -48.22 -20.12
N MET A 420 -22.61 -46.97 -19.78
CA MET A 420 -23.98 -46.41 -19.50
C MET A 420 -24.66 -46.54 -18.11
N SER A 421 -25.26 -45.40 -17.69
CA SER A 421 -26.07 -45.11 -16.46
C SER A 421 -27.58 -45.43 -16.66
N PRO A 422 -28.58 -44.99 -15.83
CA PRO A 422 -28.61 -44.33 -14.50
C PRO A 422 -29.72 -44.84 -13.49
N GLY A 423 -29.75 -44.31 -12.26
CA GLY A 423 -31.01 -43.85 -11.61
C GLY A 423 -31.59 -44.54 -10.34
N PHE A 424 -32.21 -43.69 -9.50
CA PHE A 424 -33.25 -43.92 -8.46
C PHE A 424 -32.93 -44.48 -7.03
N SER A 425 -33.28 -43.65 -6.03
CA SER A 425 -33.60 -43.95 -4.61
C SER A 425 -35.09 -44.44 -4.48
N PRO A 426 -35.74 -44.62 -3.28
CA PRO A 426 -35.35 -44.42 -1.86
C PRO A 426 -35.90 -45.50 -0.84
N ALA A 427 -35.92 -45.13 0.46
CA ALA A 427 -36.91 -45.51 1.53
C ALA A 427 -36.64 -46.66 2.56
N SER A 428 -36.04 -46.29 3.71
CA SER A 428 -36.58 -46.34 5.11
C SER A 428 -37.56 -47.44 5.61
N VAL A 429 -37.42 -47.89 6.90
CA VAL A 429 -38.38 -47.67 8.05
C VAL A 429 -38.19 -48.61 9.31
N SER A 430 -38.29 -48.02 10.52
CA SER A 430 -38.79 -48.53 11.85
C SER A 430 -37.98 -49.35 12.90
N GLY A 431 -38.04 -48.84 14.16
CA GLY A 431 -38.44 -49.56 15.40
C GLY A 431 -37.34 -50.00 16.40
N GLY A 432 -37.40 -49.77 17.74
CA GLY A 432 -38.24 -48.90 18.59
C GLY A 432 -38.32 -49.35 20.09
N VAL A 433 -38.46 -48.39 21.06
CA VAL A 433 -38.95 -48.55 22.48
C VAL A 433 -38.01 -49.29 23.48
N SER A 434 -37.78 -48.99 24.78
CA SER A 434 -38.10 -47.92 25.80
C SER A 434 -36.96 -47.86 26.87
N GLU A 435 -36.64 -46.76 27.58
CA GLU A 435 -37.14 -46.24 28.90
C GLU A 435 -36.87 -47.14 30.16
N VAL A 436 -36.42 -46.69 31.35
CA VAL A 436 -36.39 -45.38 32.08
C VAL A 436 -35.20 -45.31 33.08
N THR A 437 -34.51 -44.15 33.25
CA THR A 437 -34.21 -43.45 34.56
C THR A 437 -33.31 -42.19 34.45
N ALA A 438 -33.97 -41.03 34.46
CA ALA A 438 -33.61 -39.70 35.02
C ALA A 438 -32.15 -39.15 35.13
N SER A 439 -31.90 -38.11 34.32
CA SER A 439 -31.26 -36.80 34.64
C SER A 439 -29.78 -36.66 35.07
N PRO A 440 -29.11 -35.54 34.71
CA PRO A 440 -29.29 -34.70 33.51
C PRO A 440 -27.98 -34.48 32.74
N ALA A 441 -28.03 -34.71 31.43
CA ALA A 441 -27.00 -34.36 30.46
C ALA A 441 -27.65 -33.57 29.30
N PRO A 442 -26.88 -32.98 28.37
CA PRO A 442 -27.27 -31.74 27.68
C PRO A 442 -28.14 -31.97 26.43
N GLY A 443 -28.72 -30.88 25.93
CA GLY A 443 -29.23 -30.80 24.55
C GLY A 443 -30.69 -30.36 24.43
N GLY A 444 -30.90 -29.10 24.04
CA GLY A 444 -32.15 -28.61 23.46
C GLY A 444 -31.84 -27.96 22.12
N SER A 445 -32.38 -28.51 21.03
CA SER A 445 -32.12 -28.08 19.65
C SER A 445 -32.97 -26.88 19.23
N VAL A 446 -32.39 -25.92 18.50
CA VAL A 446 -33.13 -25.00 17.62
C VAL A 446 -32.33 -24.71 16.34
N SER A 447 -33.01 -24.85 15.19
CA SER A 447 -32.86 -24.33 13.82
C SER A 447 -31.62 -23.50 13.37
N PRO A 448 -31.30 -23.50 12.05
CA PRO A 448 -30.02 -23.00 11.53
C PRO A 448 -29.86 -21.47 11.62
N GLY A 449 -28.79 -21.03 12.30
CA GLY A 449 -28.32 -19.65 12.33
C GLY A 449 -27.27 -19.37 11.25
N VAL A 450 -27.35 -18.20 10.62
CA VAL A 450 -26.56 -17.80 9.45
C VAL A 450 -25.06 -17.59 9.77
N SER A 451 -24.21 -17.97 8.82
CA SER A 451 -22.76 -17.77 8.79
C SER A 451 -22.32 -16.32 8.96
N GLY A 452 -21.35 -16.05 9.85
CA GLY A 452 -20.78 -14.72 10.09
C GLY A 452 -19.26 -14.64 9.82
N SER A 453 -18.89 -14.41 8.57
CA SER A 453 -17.51 -14.08 8.17
C SER A 453 -17.04 -12.78 8.84
N PRO A 454 -15.78 -12.67 9.32
CA PRO A 454 -15.17 -11.37 9.56
C PRO A 454 -14.81 -10.69 8.22
N LYS A 455 -14.65 -9.36 8.26
CA LYS A 455 -14.80 -8.43 7.12
C LYS A 455 -13.62 -7.44 7.09
N PRO A 456 -13.17 -6.95 5.92
CA PRO A 456 -12.04 -6.02 5.83
C PRO A 456 -12.21 -4.81 6.73
N GLU A 457 -11.12 -4.44 7.40
CA GLU A 457 -11.12 -3.34 8.36
C GLU A 457 -11.36 -2.03 7.61
N SER A 458 -12.52 -1.47 7.85
CA SER A 458 -13.11 -0.46 6.98
C SER A 458 -12.78 0.95 7.47
N PRO A 459 -13.01 2.02 6.67
CA PRO A 459 -12.71 3.39 7.10
C PRO A 459 -13.25 3.75 8.49
N SER A 460 -14.45 3.28 8.84
CA SER A 460 -15.03 3.42 10.20
C SER A 460 -14.22 2.73 11.31
N GLY A 461 -13.56 1.61 11.02
CA GLY A 461 -12.71 0.88 11.96
C GLY A 461 -11.42 1.62 12.30
N GLU A 462 -10.83 2.34 11.35
CA GLU A 462 -9.69 3.23 11.65
C GLU A 462 -10.09 4.40 12.54
N SER A 463 -11.25 5.02 12.31
CA SER A 463 -11.72 6.17 13.09
C SER A 463 -12.08 5.75 14.52
N ILE A 464 -12.67 4.56 14.68
CA ILE A 464 -12.84 3.90 15.98
C ILE A 464 -11.47 3.58 16.62
N GLY A 465 -10.50 3.04 15.87
CA GLY A 465 -9.16 2.75 16.39
C GLY A 465 -8.38 3.99 16.84
N ARG A 466 -8.52 5.14 16.13
CA ARG A 466 -7.98 6.44 16.57
C ARG A 466 -8.64 6.89 17.87
N PHE A 467 -9.96 6.78 17.96
CA PHE A 467 -10.71 7.09 19.17
C PHE A 467 -10.27 6.21 20.35
N ASP A 468 -10.23 4.89 20.19
CA ASP A 468 -9.87 3.95 21.27
C ASP A 468 -8.39 4.07 21.69
N GLY A 469 -7.50 4.51 20.78
CA GLY A 469 -6.07 4.69 21.04
C GLY A 469 -5.68 6.05 21.62
N VAL A 470 -6.61 6.99 21.81
CA VAL A 470 -6.29 8.40 22.11
C VAL A 470 -5.63 8.62 23.48
N HIS A 471 -5.96 7.84 24.50
CA HIS A 471 -5.37 7.98 25.84
C HIS A 471 -3.85 7.80 25.85
N GLY A 472 -3.32 6.96 24.95
CA GLY A 472 -1.88 6.79 24.75
C GLY A 472 -1.15 8.05 24.26
N LEU A 473 -1.87 9.11 23.86
CA LEU A 473 -1.27 10.39 23.49
C LEU A 473 -0.83 11.22 24.70
N VAL A 474 -1.53 11.09 25.83
CA VAL A 474 -1.31 11.88 27.07
C VAL A 474 -0.71 11.08 28.22
N ASP A 475 -0.46 9.77 28.00
CA ASP A 475 0.18 8.85 28.94
C ASP A 475 1.54 9.36 29.46
N CYS A 476 1.55 9.87 30.70
CA CYS A 476 2.73 10.35 31.40
C CYS A 476 3.61 9.24 32.01
N SER A 477 3.23 7.96 31.95
CA SER A 477 3.94 6.86 32.63
C SER A 477 5.39 6.67 32.16
N LYS A 478 5.71 7.13 30.95
CA LYS A 478 7.01 6.96 30.28
C LYS A 478 8.02 8.10 30.51
N GLY A 479 7.85 8.86 31.60
CA GLY A 479 8.82 9.90 32.04
C GLY A 479 8.22 11.27 32.37
N GLY A 480 6.90 11.42 32.42
CA GLY A 480 6.21 12.69 32.64
C GLY A 480 5.76 13.38 31.33
N ALA A 481 5.17 14.57 31.45
CA ALA A 481 4.46 15.24 30.36
C ALA A 481 5.31 15.49 29.10
N GLU A 482 6.61 15.78 29.25
CA GLU A 482 7.56 15.97 28.14
C GLU A 482 7.77 14.69 27.29
N PHE A 483 7.44 13.53 27.85
CA PHE A 483 7.62 12.24 27.21
C PHE A 483 6.36 11.73 26.50
N THR A 484 5.23 12.40 26.67
CA THR A 484 3.96 12.08 26.01
C THR A 484 4.05 12.21 24.49
N VAL A 485 3.25 11.42 23.76
CA VAL A 485 3.28 11.42 22.29
C VAL A 485 2.75 12.75 21.74
N LEU A 486 1.73 13.33 22.39
CA LEU A 486 1.17 14.63 22.00
C LEU A 486 2.20 15.76 22.10
N VAL A 487 2.83 15.96 23.27
CA VAL A 487 3.79 17.06 23.47
C VAL A 487 4.98 16.92 22.52
N LYS A 488 5.53 15.71 22.34
CA LYS A 488 6.60 15.45 21.36
C LYS A 488 6.19 15.80 19.93
N ALA A 489 4.99 15.39 19.49
CA ALA A 489 4.50 15.71 18.16
C ALA A 489 4.36 17.23 17.96
N LEU A 490 3.76 17.93 18.92
CA LEU A 490 3.57 19.38 18.84
C LEU A 490 4.91 20.14 18.85
N VAL A 491 5.89 19.73 19.66
CA VAL A 491 7.25 20.29 19.60
C VAL A 491 7.88 20.02 18.23
N ASN A 492 7.75 18.82 17.68
CA ASN A 492 8.28 18.51 16.34
C ASN A 492 7.62 19.34 15.22
N MET A 493 6.31 19.63 15.31
CA MET A 493 5.62 20.50 14.35
C MET A 493 6.21 21.91 14.28
N SER A 494 6.83 22.40 15.36
CA SER A 494 7.52 23.70 15.37
C SER A 494 8.66 23.80 14.34
N SER A 495 9.25 22.68 13.92
CA SER A 495 10.30 22.64 12.89
C SER A 495 9.82 23.06 11.49
N SER A 496 8.51 23.00 11.24
CA SER A 496 7.87 23.46 10.00
C SER A 496 7.40 24.91 10.06
N LEU A 497 7.66 25.60 11.17
CA LEU A 497 7.37 27.01 11.41
C LEU A 497 8.68 27.81 11.48
N SER A 498 8.61 29.13 11.37
CA SER A 498 9.80 29.99 11.45
C SER A 498 9.50 31.34 12.10
N GLY A 499 10.51 31.96 12.71
CA GLY A 499 10.40 33.29 13.29
C GLY A 499 9.42 33.38 14.47
N SER A 500 8.51 34.37 14.44
CA SER A 500 7.47 34.55 15.44
C SER A 500 6.55 33.33 15.52
N ASP A 501 6.13 32.79 14.38
CA ASP A 501 5.15 31.70 14.31
C ASP A 501 5.65 30.43 15.03
N GLN A 502 6.96 30.15 14.95
CA GLN A 502 7.59 29.06 15.71
C GLN A 502 7.61 29.33 17.22
N THR A 503 7.86 30.58 17.62
CA THR A 503 7.96 30.99 19.03
C THR A 503 6.59 30.98 19.70
N ASP A 504 5.58 31.54 19.03
CA ASP A 504 4.18 31.59 19.52
C ASP A 504 3.60 30.17 19.62
N TRP A 505 3.89 29.31 18.64
CA TRP A 505 3.51 27.89 18.69
C TRP A 505 4.16 27.18 19.89
N LEU A 506 5.48 27.28 20.06
CA LEU A 506 6.16 26.64 21.20
C LEU A 506 5.64 27.15 22.55
N SER A 507 5.34 28.45 22.66
CA SER A 507 4.70 29.04 23.84
C SER A 507 3.37 28.36 24.18
N MET A 508 2.50 28.17 23.17
CA MET A 508 1.25 27.44 23.31
C MET A 508 1.46 25.96 23.70
N VAL A 509 2.46 25.29 23.12
CA VAL A 509 2.77 23.88 23.43
C VAL A 509 3.25 23.72 24.88
N TYR A 510 4.06 24.65 25.40
CA TYR A 510 4.47 24.63 26.81
C TYR A 510 3.30 24.93 27.75
N ASP A 511 2.39 25.84 27.39
CA ASP A 511 1.16 26.10 28.15
C ASP A 511 0.26 24.85 28.23
N VAL A 512 0.08 24.12 27.12
CA VAL A 512 -0.61 22.82 27.09
C VAL A 512 0.11 21.78 27.98
N ARG A 513 1.44 21.68 27.89
CA ARG A 513 2.24 20.77 28.74
C ARG A 513 2.03 21.09 30.22
N ASP A 514 2.26 22.33 30.63
CA ASP A 514 2.41 22.72 32.03
C ASP A 514 1.08 22.87 32.76
N HIS A 515 0.01 23.30 32.07
CA HIS A 515 -1.29 23.57 32.70
C HIS A 515 -2.36 22.52 32.42
N ILE A 516 -2.17 21.64 31.42
CA ILE A 516 -3.13 20.60 31.04
C ILE A 516 -2.55 19.20 31.26
N ILE A 517 -1.48 18.84 30.56
CA ILE A 517 -0.92 17.46 30.61
C ILE A 517 -0.26 17.16 31.97
N CYS A 518 0.38 18.14 32.61
CA CYS A 518 0.90 18.02 33.98
C CYS A 518 -0.19 18.05 35.07
N ASN A 519 -1.47 18.30 34.73
CA ASN A 519 -2.51 18.55 35.73
C ASN A 519 -3.20 17.27 36.20
N ALA A 520 -2.68 16.68 37.28
CA ALA A 520 -3.21 15.48 37.92
C ALA A 520 -4.63 15.61 38.52
N SER A 521 -5.29 16.78 38.46
CA SER A 521 -6.71 16.91 38.81
C SER A 521 -7.65 16.67 37.62
N LEU A 522 -7.12 16.55 36.40
CA LEU A 522 -7.89 16.22 35.19
C LEU A 522 -7.80 14.71 34.92
N SER A 523 -8.88 14.12 34.42
CA SER A 523 -8.88 12.82 33.77
C SER A 523 -8.21 12.88 32.39
N GLU A 524 -7.84 11.72 31.82
CA GLU A 524 -7.21 11.65 30.50
C GLU A 524 -8.14 12.22 29.39
N ASP A 525 -9.45 12.00 29.49
CA ASP A 525 -10.45 12.60 28.60
C ASP A 525 -10.44 14.13 28.69
N GLU A 526 -10.47 14.69 29.91
CA GLU A 526 -10.41 16.14 30.13
C GLU A 526 -9.07 16.73 29.65
N MET A 527 -7.95 16.04 29.86
CA MET A 527 -6.64 16.46 29.32
C MET A 527 -6.68 16.55 27.79
N ILE A 528 -7.23 15.53 27.11
CA ILE A 528 -7.37 15.50 25.65
C ILE A 528 -8.27 16.64 25.17
N ILE A 529 -9.45 16.80 25.78
CA ILE A 529 -10.42 17.84 25.40
C ILE A 529 -9.79 19.23 25.59
N HIS A 530 -9.28 19.55 26.79
CA HIS A 530 -8.70 20.87 27.04
C HIS A 530 -7.47 21.16 26.18
N ALA A 531 -6.58 20.18 25.96
CA ALA A 531 -5.43 20.37 25.07
C ALA A 531 -5.88 20.63 23.63
N SER A 532 -6.84 19.84 23.14
CA SER A 532 -7.39 19.95 21.79
C SER A 532 -8.03 21.33 21.55
N TYR A 533 -8.87 21.80 22.47
CA TYR A 533 -9.48 23.14 22.36
C TYR A 533 -8.49 24.28 22.56
N LYS A 534 -7.45 24.12 23.39
CA LYS A 534 -6.36 25.11 23.50
C LYS A 534 -5.62 25.28 22.17
N ILE A 535 -5.24 24.16 21.53
CA ILE A 535 -4.55 24.17 20.23
C ILE A 535 -5.48 24.68 19.12
N LYS A 536 -6.74 24.25 19.10
CA LYS A 536 -7.76 24.72 18.14
C LYS A 536 -8.02 26.23 18.26
N GLY A 537 -8.13 26.76 19.48
CA GLY A 537 -8.25 28.20 19.74
C GLY A 537 -7.05 28.98 19.21
N PHE A 538 -5.83 28.50 19.48
CA PHE A 538 -4.60 29.07 18.92
C PHE A 538 -4.59 29.05 17.38
N CYS A 539 -4.89 27.91 16.77
CA CYS A 539 -4.99 27.76 15.30
C CYS A 539 -6.09 28.63 14.67
N SER A 540 -7.09 29.05 15.43
CA SER A 540 -8.16 29.94 14.95
C SER A 540 -7.74 31.42 14.96
N LEU A 541 -6.77 31.79 15.80
CA LEU A 541 -6.13 33.11 15.79
C LEU A 541 -4.96 33.16 14.78
N HIS A 542 -4.21 32.07 14.64
CA HIS A 542 -3.02 31.96 13.79
C HIS A 542 -3.28 31.09 12.54
N ILE A 543 -4.03 31.63 11.59
CA ILE A 543 -4.45 30.91 10.36
C ILE A 543 -3.26 30.44 9.50
N SER A 544 -2.16 31.20 9.45
CA SER A 544 -0.91 30.80 8.76
C SER A 544 -0.34 29.50 9.34
N ILE A 545 -0.23 29.44 10.67
CA ILE A 545 0.25 28.27 11.40
C ILE A 545 -0.70 27.09 11.18
N LYS A 546 -2.02 27.31 11.33
CA LYS A 546 -3.05 26.28 11.10
C LYS A 546 -2.90 25.59 9.74
N GLN A 547 -2.69 26.34 8.67
CA GLN A 547 -2.51 25.80 7.31
C GLN A 547 -1.31 24.84 7.19
N ILE A 548 -0.27 25.04 8.00
CA ILE A 548 0.92 24.19 8.04
C ILE A 548 0.68 22.97 8.94
N VAL A 549 0.24 23.17 10.19
CA VAL A 549 0.28 22.14 11.24
C VAL A 549 -0.93 21.20 11.26
N GLN A 550 -2.11 21.62 10.79
CA GLN A 550 -3.35 20.85 10.99
C GLN A 550 -3.33 19.44 10.35
N TYR A 551 -2.53 19.24 9.30
CA TYR A 551 -2.39 17.95 8.61
C TYR A 551 -1.04 17.27 8.87
N MET A 552 -0.29 17.71 9.89
CA MET A 552 0.91 17.02 10.35
C MET A 552 0.55 15.86 11.30
N PHE A 553 1.36 14.80 11.28
CA PHE A 553 1.13 13.58 12.06
C PHE A 553 1.56 13.69 13.53
N ILE A 554 0.75 13.12 14.41
CA ILE A 554 1.03 12.82 15.81
C ILE A 554 1.54 11.38 15.89
N GLY A 555 2.85 11.20 15.75
CA GLY A 555 3.49 9.88 15.74
C GLY A 555 2.88 8.97 14.66
N SER A 556 2.47 7.76 15.07
CA SER A 556 1.75 6.80 14.22
C SER A 556 0.23 6.75 14.49
N TRP A 557 -0.32 7.70 15.26
CA TRP A 557 -1.72 7.66 15.70
C TRP A 557 -2.68 8.29 14.69
N GLY A 558 -2.36 9.48 14.17
CA GLY A 558 -3.24 10.27 13.29
C GLY A 558 -2.67 11.67 13.04
N MET A 559 -3.42 12.54 12.38
CA MET A 559 -3.09 13.95 12.18
C MET A 559 -3.55 14.83 13.36
N LEU A 560 -3.04 16.06 13.45
CA LEU A 560 -3.56 17.06 14.39
C LEU A 560 -5.05 17.34 14.20
N ASN A 561 -5.56 17.33 12.96
CA ASN A 561 -6.99 17.45 12.70
C ASN A 561 -7.81 16.27 13.28
N ASP A 562 -7.25 15.06 13.28
CA ASP A 562 -7.90 13.89 13.87
C ASP A 562 -7.99 14.03 15.41
N PHE A 563 -7.03 14.71 16.04
CA PHE A 563 -7.07 15.05 17.47
C PHE A 563 -8.18 16.04 17.82
N PHE A 564 -8.51 16.97 16.91
CA PHE A 564 -9.71 17.80 17.04
C PHE A 564 -10.98 16.95 16.92
N ASN A 565 -11.08 16.08 15.91
CA ASN A 565 -12.24 15.20 15.69
C ASN A 565 -12.50 14.25 16.88
N VAL A 566 -11.45 13.69 17.48
CA VAL A 566 -11.59 12.80 18.65
C VAL A 566 -12.01 13.57 19.91
N ALA A 567 -11.53 14.79 20.14
CA ALA A 567 -12.02 15.62 21.25
C ALA A 567 -13.52 15.98 21.10
N ILE A 568 -13.97 16.29 19.89
CA ILE A 568 -15.41 16.49 19.59
C ILE A 568 -16.19 15.19 19.86
N THR A 569 -15.61 14.03 19.53
CA THR A 569 -16.22 12.72 19.78
C THR A 569 -16.30 12.39 21.28
N LEU A 570 -15.28 12.74 22.08
CA LEU A 570 -15.29 12.59 23.55
C LEU A 570 -16.39 13.47 24.17
N ASN A 571 -16.44 14.75 23.81
CA ASN A 571 -17.54 15.65 24.20
C ASN A 571 -18.91 15.11 23.74
N GLY A 572 -18.98 14.50 22.56
CA GLY A 572 -20.18 13.86 22.03
C GLY A 572 -20.73 12.73 22.89
N LYS A 573 -19.89 12.03 23.68
CA LYS A 573 -20.34 10.99 24.62
C LYS A 573 -20.98 11.54 25.90
N SER A 574 -20.65 12.78 26.30
CA SER A 574 -21.14 13.39 27.54
C SER A 574 -22.18 14.49 27.33
N CYS A 575 -22.19 15.16 26.17
CA CYS A 575 -23.01 16.35 25.87
C CYS A 575 -24.52 16.23 26.09
N GLN A 576 -25.07 15.00 26.18
CA GLN A 576 -26.48 14.83 26.54
C GLN A 576 -26.76 15.34 27.97
N SER A 577 -25.79 15.32 28.90
CA SER A 577 -25.99 15.75 30.28
C SER A 577 -26.40 17.22 30.40
N VAL A 578 -25.76 18.11 29.63
CA VAL A 578 -25.98 19.57 29.71
C VAL A 578 -27.29 20.05 29.09
N ILE A 579 -28.00 19.19 28.36
CA ILE A 579 -29.35 19.48 27.82
C ILE A 579 -30.49 18.82 28.60
N ILE A 580 -30.20 18.12 29.71
CA ILE A 580 -31.26 17.54 30.56
C ILE A 580 -32.04 18.67 31.24
N MET A 581 -33.36 18.67 31.05
CA MET A 581 -34.25 19.68 31.60
C MET A 581 -34.50 19.45 33.10
N SER A 582 -34.10 20.42 33.93
CA SER A 582 -34.37 20.48 35.37
C SER A 582 -34.97 21.84 35.73
N GLY A 583 -36.12 21.84 36.42
CA GLY A 583 -36.82 23.09 36.80
C GLY A 583 -37.27 23.96 35.61
N GLY A 584 -37.35 23.41 34.39
CA GLY A 584 -37.74 24.14 33.17
C GLY A 584 -36.59 24.80 32.40
N LYS A 585 -35.33 24.51 32.75
CA LYS A 585 -34.12 24.91 32.01
C LYS A 585 -33.13 23.74 31.92
N CYS A 586 -32.13 23.81 31.06
CA CYS A 586 -30.98 22.92 31.08
C CYS A 586 -29.70 23.73 31.36
N GLU A 587 -28.57 23.07 31.63
CA GLU A 587 -27.31 23.76 31.93
C GLU A 587 -26.84 24.63 30.76
N PHE A 588 -27.01 24.14 29.52
CA PHE A 588 -26.71 24.90 28.30
C PHE A 588 -27.50 26.21 28.19
N THR A 589 -28.83 26.17 28.37
CA THR A 589 -29.64 27.40 28.29
C THR A 589 -29.45 28.31 29.50
N ALA A 590 -29.18 27.76 30.68
CA ALA A 590 -28.85 28.54 31.87
C ALA A 590 -27.52 29.32 31.73
N ALA A 591 -26.51 28.71 31.10
CA ALA A 591 -25.24 29.38 30.80
C ALA A 591 -25.43 30.60 29.88
N ILE A 592 -26.19 30.43 28.79
CA ILE A 592 -26.54 31.55 27.89
C ILE A 592 -27.31 32.63 28.65
N GLU A 593 -28.32 32.26 29.46
CA GLU A 593 -29.13 33.20 30.23
C GLU A 593 -28.32 34.05 31.22
N ALA A 594 -27.36 33.45 31.92
CA ALA A 594 -26.50 34.14 32.87
C ALA A 594 -25.71 35.28 32.21
N GLU A 595 -25.27 35.05 30.97
CA GLU A 595 -24.46 36.00 30.20
C GLU A 595 -25.27 37.01 29.38
N ILE A 596 -26.62 36.95 29.34
CA ILE A 596 -27.41 37.89 28.52
C ILE A 596 -27.10 39.35 28.86
N SER A 597 -26.87 39.69 30.13
CA SER A 597 -26.52 41.06 30.53
C SER A 597 -25.14 41.55 30.07
N SER A 598 -24.24 40.68 29.61
CA SER A 598 -22.94 41.07 29.03
C SER A 598 -23.04 41.49 27.55
N PHE A 599 -24.17 41.24 26.90
CA PHE A 599 -24.43 41.68 25.52
C PHE A 599 -25.12 43.07 25.46
N PRO A 600 -24.93 43.83 24.37
CA PRO A 600 -25.63 45.10 24.15
C PRO A 600 -27.16 44.94 24.17
N VAL A 601 -27.87 45.96 24.66
CA VAL A 601 -29.33 45.93 24.94
C VAL A 601 -30.15 45.49 23.72
N GLU A 602 -29.72 45.91 22.54
CA GLU A 602 -30.30 45.57 21.24
C GLU A 602 -30.19 44.07 20.89
N VAL A 603 -29.20 43.34 21.43
CA VAL A 603 -29.02 41.89 21.24
C VAL A 603 -29.71 41.08 22.35
N GLN A 604 -29.87 41.65 23.55
CA GLN A 604 -30.44 40.94 24.71
C GLN A 604 -31.84 40.35 24.46
N ALA A 605 -32.66 41.01 23.64
CA ALA A 605 -33.99 40.51 23.27
C ALA A 605 -33.89 39.24 22.40
N ASP A 606 -32.95 39.21 21.45
CA ASP A 606 -32.72 38.06 20.59
C ASP A 606 -32.07 36.90 21.34
N CYS A 607 -31.15 37.15 22.29
CA CYS A 607 -30.63 36.11 23.18
C CYS A 607 -31.73 35.46 24.02
N LYS A 608 -32.67 36.25 24.57
CA LYS A 608 -33.83 35.72 25.32
C LYS A 608 -34.75 34.88 24.42
N LYS A 609 -34.93 35.28 23.16
CA LYS A 609 -35.70 34.52 22.17
C LYS A 609 -35.00 33.21 21.81
N LEU A 610 -33.69 33.24 21.57
CA LEU A 610 -32.87 32.05 21.30
C LEU A 610 -32.97 31.04 22.45
N VAL A 611 -32.81 31.49 23.70
CA VAL A 611 -32.99 30.67 24.91
C VAL A 611 -34.39 30.04 24.96
N ALA A 612 -35.44 30.80 24.64
CA ALA A 612 -36.81 30.27 24.62
C ALA A 612 -36.99 29.19 23.54
N ASP A 613 -36.51 29.42 22.32
CA ASP A 613 -36.53 28.45 21.21
C ASP A 613 -35.74 27.17 21.59
N LEU A 614 -34.57 27.29 22.20
CA LEU A 614 -33.74 26.17 22.66
C LEU A 614 -34.41 25.36 23.78
N ASN A 615 -35.00 26.02 24.77
CA ASN A 615 -35.75 25.34 25.83
C ASN A 615 -36.96 24.57 25.26
N ILE A 616 -37.61 25.04 24.20
CA ILE A 616 -38.67 24.30 23.50
C ILE A 616 -38.10 23.03 22.83
N ILE A 617 -36.93 23.12 22.19
CA ILE A 617 -36.26 21.97 21.55
C ILE A 617 -35.90 20.91 22.59
N PHE A 618 -35.19 21.27 23.66
CA PHE A 618 -34.72 20.32 24.68
C PHE A 618 -35.83 19.79 25.61
N SER A 619 -36.96 20.51 25.73
CA SER A 619 -38.16 20.01 26.42
C SER A 619 -39.02 19.07 25.57
N SER A 620 -38.68 18.87 24.29
CA SER A 620 -39.53 18.09 23.39
C SER A 620 -39.49 16.61 23.73
N THR A 621 -40.67 16.01 23.91
CA THR A 621 -40.83 14.55 24.05
C THR A 621 -40.98 13.83 22.70
N THR A 622 -41.01 14.57 21.59
CA THR A 622 -41.18 14.02 20.22
C THR A 622 -39.90 14.03 19.41
N LEU A 623 -38.87 14.78 19.84
CA LEU A 623 -37.56 14.80 19.19
C LEU A 623 -36.65 13.75 19.82
N THR A 624 -35.90 13.04 18.98
CA THR A 624 -34.74 12.24 19.39
C THR A 624 -33.57 13.15 19.72
N PHE A 625 -32.58 12.62 20.44
CA PHE A 625 -31.35 13.35 20.76
C PHE A 625 -30.67 13.95 19.51
N SER A 626 -30.51 13.18 18.44
CA SER A 626 -29.87 13.66 17.20
C SER A 626 -30.67 14.77 16.49
N GLN A 627 -32.01 14.71 16.52
CA GLN A 627 -32.87 15.79 16.04
C GLN A 627 -32.74 17.05 16.92
N MET A 628 -32.67 16.92 18.25
CA MET A 628 -32.44 18.06 19.15
C MET A 628 -31.10 18.76 18.86
N MET A 629 -30.03 17.99 18.65
CA MET A 629 -28.71 18.54 18.31
C MET A 629 -28.74 19.28 16.95
N THR A 630 -29.43 18.73 15.96
CA THR A 630 -29.61 19.33 14.62
C THR A 630 -30.42 20.63 14.68
N GLU A 631 -31.57 20.63 15.36
CA GLU A 631 -32.41 21.82 15.54
C GLU A 631 -31.70 22.91 16.36
N CYS A 632 -30.96 22.52 17.41
CA CYS A 632 -30.11 23.45 18.15
C CYS A 632 -29.09 24.12 17.22
N GLN A 633 -28.36 23.34 16.41
CA GLN A 633 -27.39 23.91 15.46
C GLN A 633 -28.06 24.86 14.46
N PHE A 634 -29.23 24.50 13.93
CA PHE A 634 -29.98 25.33 13.00
C PHE A 634 -30.34 26.70 13.60
N LYS A 635 -30.82 26.72 14.86
CA LYS A 635 -31.09 27.97 15.61
C LYS A 635 -29.82 28.79 15.84
N MET A 636 -28.72 28.15 16.20
CA MET A 636 -27.44 28.82 16.45
C MET A 636 -26.84 29.41 15.17
N LEU A 637 -26.89 28.69 14.04
CA LEU A 637 -26.50 29.20 12.72
C LEU A 637 -27.33 30.42 12.31
N ALA A 638 -28.66 30.36 12.50
CA ALA A 638 -29.55 31.47 12.21
C ALA A 638 -29.25 32.70 13.09
N PHE A 639 -28.94 32.49 14.38
CA PHE A 639 -28.55 33.55 15.30
C PHE A 639 -27.21 34.21 14.90
N PHE A 640 -26.16 33.41 14.67
CA PHE A 640 -24.84 33.95 14.29
C PHE A 640 -24.80 34.56 12.89
N LYS A 641 -25.74 34.21 12.00
CA LYS A 641 -25.89 34.90 10.70
C LYS A 641 -26.31 36.37 10.86
N ILE A 642 -27.02 36.69 11.95
CA ILE A 642 -27.43 38.07 12.30
C ILE A 642 -26.38 38.72 13.20
N HIS A 643 -25.92 37.98 14.23
CA HIS A 643 -25.08 38.47 15.32
C HIS A 643 -23.62 38.03 15.22
N ALA A 644 -23.07 38.01 14.00
CA ALA A 644 -21.74 37.44 13.70
C ALA A 644 -20.59 38.04 14.53
N SER A 645 -20.65 39.34 14.85
CA SER A 645 -19.66 40.05 15.68
C SER A 645 -19.57 39.52 17.11
N PHE A 646 -20.64 38.92 17.63
CA PHE A 646 -20.71 38.39 18.99
C PHE A 646 -20.37 36.90 19.06
N LYS A 647 -20.11 36.23 17.92
CA LYS A 647 -19.85 34.79 17.88
C LYS A 647 -18.70 34.38 18.81
N ALA A 648 -17.57 35.10 18.80
CA ALA A 648 -16.43 34.78 19.67
C ALA A 648 -16.78 34.86 21.17
N GLN A 649 -17.43 35.95 21.60
CA GLN A 649 -17.90 36.12 22.99
C GLN A 649 -18.88 35.01 23.40
N PHE A 650 -19.79 34.63 22.49
CA PHE A 650 -20.79 33.59 22.73
C PHE A 650 -20.15 32.19 22.83
N MET A 651 -19.16 31.89 21.99
CA MET A 651 -18.44 30.61 22.01
C MET A 651 -17.62 30.41 23.30
N SER A 652 -17.14 31.49 23.91
CA SER A 652 -16.39 31.47 25.18
C SER A 652 -17.25 31.39 26.45
N ILE A 653 -18.57 31.25 26.35
CA ILE A 653 -19.44 31.05 27.52
C ILE A 653 -19.24 29.62 28.04
N GLU A 654 -18.98 29.46 29.34
CA GLU A 654 -18.80 28.16 29.99
C GLU A 654 -20.13 27.54 30.46
N ILE A 655 -20.32 26.25 30.17
CA ILE A 655 -21.50 25.47 30.54
C ILE A 655 -21.18 24.72 31.85
N GLY A 656 -21.34 25.41 32.98
CA GLY A 656 -21.09 24.83 34.30
C GLY A 656 -19.63 24.35 34.45
N SER A 657 -19.44 23.05 34.65
CA SER A 657 -18.12 22.40 34.66
C SER A 657 -17.91 21.45 33.47
N TRP A 658 -18.80 21.47 32.47
CA TRP A 658 -18.73 20.56 31.31
C TRP A 658 -17.79 21.07 30.22
N GLY A 659 -17.70 22.39 30.04
CA GLY A 659 -16.89 23.05 29.01
C GLY A 659 -17.66 24.15 28.28
N SER A 660 -17.07 24.73 27.24
CA SER A 660 -17.61 25.93 26.60
C SER A 660 -18.72 25.66 25.59
N ILE A 661 -19.46 26.71 25.22
CA ILE A 661 -20.43 26.66 24.11
C ILE A 661 -19.75 26.28 22.79
N GLU A 662 -18.47 26.62 22.55
CA GLU A 662 -17.74 26.12 21.38
C GLU A 662 -17.68 24.59 21.37
N MET A 663 -17.35 23.97 22.51
CA MET A 663 -17.26 22.52 22.65
C MET A 663 -18.60 21.83 22.38
N PHE A 664 -19.70 22.41 22.87
CA PHE A 664 -21.04 21.90 22.60
C PHE A 664 -21.43 22.06 21.12
N LEU A 665 -21.10 23.21 20.52
CA LEU A 665 -21.52 23.53 19.16
C LEU A 665 -20.74 22.82 18.06
N ASP A 666 -19.53 22.33 18.33
CA ASP A 666 -18.86 21.40 17.43
C ASP A 666 -19.60 20.05 17.35
N VAL A 667 -20.13 19.56 18.47
CA VAL A 667 -20.92 18.32 18.50
C VAL A 667 -22.24 18.50 17.76
N THR A 668 -22.97 19.61 18.01
CA THR A 668 -24.21 19.89 17.27
C THR A 668 -23.94 20.14 15.78
N MET A 669 -22.80 20.75 15.42
CA MET A 669 -22.37 20.90 14.03
C MET A 669 -22.12 19.55 13.35
N ALA A 670 -21.51 18.58 14.04
CA ALA A 670 -21.32 17.24 13.49
C ALA A 670 -22.67 16.57 13.19
N TRP A 671 -23.64 16.63 14.11
CA TRP A 671 -25.00 16.10 13.89
C TRP A 671 -25.75 16.82 12.76
N TYR A 672 -25.61 18.15 12.68
CA TYR A 672 -26.20 18.96 11.61
C TYR A 672 -25.63 18.60 10.24
N ARG A 673 -24.31 18.45 10.11
CA ARG A 673 -23.67 18.03 8.86
C ARG A 673 -24.12 16.62 8.47
N PHE A 674 -24.20 15.70 9.42
CA PHE A 674 -24.70 14.34 9.19
C PHE A 674 -26.14 14.33 8.69
N PHE A 675 -27.01 15.19 9.24
CA PHE A 675 -28.37 15.40 8.76
C PHE A 675 -28.39 15.86 7.29
N GLN A 676 -27.51 16.79 6.89
CA GLN A 676 -27.42 17.27 5.51
C GLN A 676 -26.86 16.26 4.49
N PHE A 677 -26.41 15.06 4.89
CA PHE A 677 -25.88 14.07 3.92
C PHE A 677 -26.96 13.61 2.92
N GLU A 678 -28.24 13.61 3.30
CA GLU A 678 -29.34 13.25 2.39
C GLU A 678 -29.48 14.27 1.25
N ASP A 679 -29.54 15.56 1.56
CA ASP A 679 -29.54 16.65 0.57
C ASP A 679 -28.27 16.64 -0.27
N LEU A 680 -27.11 16.45 0.36
CA LEU A 680 -25.79 16.47 -0.26
C LEU A 680 -25.62 15.39 -1.35
N PHE A 681 -26.20 14.21 -1.13
CA PHE A 681 -26.17 13.10 -2.07
C PHE A 681 -27.40 13.05 -2.99
N SER A 682 -28.42 13.90 -2.79
CA SER A 682 -29.57 14.00 -3.69
C SER A 682 -29.23 14.65 -5.03
N ILE A 683 -29.94 14.26 -6.10
CA ILE A 683 -29.97 15.00 -7.38
C ILE A 683 -31.24 15.85 -7.38
N ARG A 684 -31.13 17.19 -7.40
CA ARG A 684 -32.33 18.04 -7.42
C ARG A 684 -32.92 18.11 -8.83
N SER A 685 -34.20 18.44 -8.93
CA SER A 685 -34.92 18.45 -10.21
C SER A 685 -34.32 19.44 -11.22
N GLY A 686 -33.67 18.90 -12.26
CA GLY A 686 -33.02 19.67 -13.33
C GLY A 686 -31.49 19.66 -13.28
N GLU A 687 -30.90 19.05 -12.25
CA GLU A 687 -29.46 18.85 -12.10
C GLU A 687 -29.02 17.52 -12.72
N SER A 688 -27.75 17.40 -13.08
CA SER A 688 -27.18 16.22 -13.75
C SER A 688 -26.40 15.27 -12.83
N SER A 689 -26.23 15.64 -11.57
CA SER A 689 -25.35 15.01 -10.58
C SER A 689 -25.73 15.52 -9.19
N CYS A 690 -25.24 14.90 -8.11
CA CYS A 690 -25.52 15.38 -6.75
C CYS A 690 -24.76 16.65 -6.37
N LYS A 691 -25.27 17.33 -5.34
CA LYS A 691 -24.70 18.58 -4.82
C LYS A 691 -23.21 18.46 -4.49
N MET A 692 -22.79 17.34 -3.88
CA MET A 692 -21.38 17.06 -3.58
C MET A 692 -20.49 17.10 -4.82
N VAL A 693 -20.84 16.34 -5.86
CA VAL A 693 -20.03 16.21 -7.08
C VAL A 693 -20.06 17.48 -7.90
N MET A 694 -21.20 18.17 -7.99
CA MET A 694 -21.29 19.46 -8.68
C MET A 694 -20.40 20.52 -8.03
N ASP A 695 -20.43 20.67 -6.71
CA ASP A 695 -19.65 21.68 -5.99
C ASP A 695 -18.14 21.37 -6.06
N MET A 696 -17.75 20.10 -5.85
CA MET A 696 -16.35 19.68 -6.03
C MET A 696 -15.87 19.83 -7.48
N THR A 697 -16.74 19.62 -8.47
CA THR A 697 -16.42 19.86 -9.90
C THR A 697 -16.25 21.36 -10.17
N ALA A 698 -17.08 22.22 -9.58
CA ALA A 698 -16.95 23.67 -9.71
C ALA A 698 -15.62 24.16 -9.14
N ASP A 699 -15.25 23.72 -7.93
CA ASP A 699 -13.99 24.11 -7.28
C ASP A 699 -12.76 23.46 -7.93
N CYS A 700 -12.87 22.25 -8.48
CA CYS A 700 -11.80 21.66 -9.30
C CYS A 700 -11.53 22.47 -10.59
N ASN A 701 -12.53 23.20 -11.10
CA ASN A 701 -12.38 24.10 -12.24
C ASN A 701 -12.07 25.55 -11.84
N ASN A 702 -12.04 25.85 -10.54
CA ASN A 702 -11.80 27.19 -10.00
C ASN A 702 -10.29 27.48 -9.89
N ALA A 703 -9.84 28.50 -10.59
CA ALA A 703 -8.42 28.89 -10.65
C ALA A 703 -7.82 29.29 -9.29
N SER A 704 -8.65 29.65 -8.28
CA SER A 704 -8.16 29.99 -6.94
C SER A 704 -7.45 28.86 -6.21
N TYR A 705 -7.76 27.59 -6.54
CA TYR A 705 -7.08 26.42 -5.94
C TYR A 705 -5.73 26.10 -6.57
N GLY A 706 -5.34 26.82 -7.64
CA GLY A 706 -4.00 26.69 -8.24
C GLY A 706 -3.67 25.27 -8.68
N LEU A 707 -4.65 24.54 -9.24
CA LEU A 707 -4.45 23.20 -9.79
C LEU A 707 -3.77 23.29 -11.15
N THR A 708 -2.76 22.45 -11.39
CA THR A 708 -2.24 22.26 -12.76
C THR A 708 -3.25 21.48 -13.60
N ARG A 709 -3.17 21.54 -14.94
CA ARG A 709 -4.09 20.78 -15.81
C ARG A 709 -4.05 19.27 -15.56
N ALA A 710 -2.91 18.73 -15.13
CA ALA A 710 -2.78 17.32 -14.77
C ALA A 710 -3.48 17.01 -13.43
N GLU A 711 -3.29 17.86 -12.42
CA GLU A 711 -3.98 17.77 -11.12
C GLU A 711 -5.49 17.92 -11.26
N GLN A 712 -5.94 18.88 -12.08
CA GLN A 712 -7.35 19.08 -12.43
C GLN A 712 -7.92 17.83 -13.09
N SER A 713 -7.23 17.24 -14.07
CA SER A 713 -7.68 16.00 -14.72
C SER A 713 -7.81 14.85 -13.72
N SER A 714 -6.78 14.59 -12.90
CA SER A 714 -6.81 13.49 -11.93
C SER A 714 -7.85 13.72 -10.83
N THR A 715 -8.10 14.97 -10.46
CA THR A 715 -9.14 15.33 -9.48
C THR A 715 -10.54 15.19 -10.06
N LEU A 716 -10.77 15.53 -11.33
CA LEU A 716 -12.03 15.27 -12.04
C LEU A 716 -12.29 13.76 -12.21
N ASP A 717 -11.25 12.97 -12.50
CA ASP A 717 -11.34 11.51 -12.55
C ASP A 717 -11.76 10.95 -11.17
N PHE A 718 -11.17 11.44 -10.08
CA PHE A 718 -11.58 11.10 -8.71
C PHE A 718 -13.02 11.51 -8.39
N ILE A 719 -13.40 12.76 -8.68
CA ILE A 719 -14.76 13.27 -8.44
C ILE A 719 -15.80 12.42 -9.19
N SER A 720 -15.49 11.99 -10.42
CA SER A 720 -16.36 11.12 -11.22
C SER A 720 -16.60 9.74 -10.59
N LEU A 721 -15.67 9.24 -9.75
CA LEU A 721 -15.86 8.00 -8.99
C LEU A 721 -16.81 8.15 -7.79
N LEU A 722 -17.15 9.39 -7.39
CA LEU A 722 -18.05 9.64 -6.26
C LEU A 722 -19.54 9.60 -6.66
N GLU A 723 -19.85 9.65 -7.95
CA GLU A 723 -21.22 9.73 -8.47
C GLU A 723 -22.06 8.50 -8.11
N GLU A 724 -21.57 7.30 -8.45
CA GLU A 724 -22.28 6.03 -8.17
C GLU A 724 -22.53 5.79 -6.67
N PRO A 725 -21.53 5.86 -5.76
CA PRO A 725 -21.78 5.61 -4.34
C PRO A 725 -22.68 6.66 -3.70
N SER A 726 -22.69 7.91 -4.19
CA SER A 726 -23.63 8.93 -3.70
C SER A 726 -25.08 8.57 -4.03
N GLN A 727 -25.33 8.06 -5.25
CA GLN A 727 -26.67 7.69 -5.73
C GLN A 727 -27.14 6.30 -5.31
N ASN A 728 -26.29 5.48 -4.68
CA ASN A 728 -26.62 4.08 -4.45
C ASN A 728 -27.69 3.89 -3.34
N ALA A 729 -28.96 3.90 -3.76
CA ALA A 729 -30.13 3.75 -2.90
C ALA A 729 -30.18 2.45 -2.09
N SER A 730 -29.35 1.44 -2.40
CA SER A 730 -29.25 0.21 -1.60
C SER A 730 -28.32 0.32 -0.39
N LEU A 731 -27.53 1.40 -0.30
CA LEU A 731 -26.63 1.69 0.81
C LEU A 731 -27.24 2.71 1.77
N SER A 732 -27.07 2.47 3.07
CA SER A 732 -27.34 3.47 4.12
C SER A 732 -26.43 4.69 3.97
N MET A 733 -26.80 5.82 4.60
CA MET A 733 -26.07 7.08 4.44
C MET A 733 -24.58 6.97 4.85
N MET A 734 -24.30 6.23 5.93
CA MET A 734 -22.93 5.94 6.36
C MET A 734 -22.20 4.96 5.46
N GLU A 735 -22.88 4.02 4.80
CA GLU A 735 -22.24 3.15 3.82
C GLU A 735 -21.85 3.91 2.54
N ARG A 736 -22.67 4.86 2.08
CA ARG A 736 -22.32 5.75 0.95
C ARG A 736 -21.10 6.60 1.28
N ALA A 737 -21.12 7.30 2.42
CA ALA A 737 -20.01 8.13 2.86
C ALA A 737 -18.71 7.33 3.05
N LYS A 738 -18.80 6.12 3.61
CA LYS A 738 -17.71 5.17 3.77
C LYS A 738 -17.06 4.76 2.44
N VAL A 739 -17.86 4.56 1.39
CA VAL A 739 -17.35 4.25 0.04
C VAL A 739 -16.70 5.49 -0.60
N ILE A 740 -17.29 6.68 -0.46
CA ILE A 740 -16.69 7.95 -0.89
C ILE A 740 -15.31 8.16 -0.23
N ILE A 741 -15.21 7.89 1.08
CA ILE A 741 -13.97 8.04 1.86
C ILE A 741 -12.94 6.98 1.48
N TYR A 742 -13.37 5.76 1.18
CA TYR A 742 -12.49 4.75 0.59
C TYR A 742 -11.90 5.23 -0.74
N HIS A 743 -12.72 5.76 -1.66
CA HIS A 743 -12.22 6.33 -2.92
C HIS A 743 -11.27 7.51 -2.70
N PHE A 744 -11.55 8.40 -1.75
CA PHE A 744 -10.65 9.51 -1.41
C PHE A 744 -9.30 9.00 -0.89
N LYS A 745 -9.30 8.02 0.02
CA LYS A 745 -8.06 7.40 0.52
C LYS A 745 -7.24 6.77 -0.59
N GLN A 746 -7.87 5.98 -1.47
CA GLN A 746 -7.20 5.39 -2.64
C GLN A 746 -6.61 6.44 -3.57
N PHE A 747 -7.34 7.54 -3.83
CA PHE A 747 -6.83 8.64 -4.64
C PHE A 747 -5.63 9.37 -3.99
N MET A 748 -5.68 9.55 -2.66
CA MET A 748 -4.60 10.16 -1.88
C MET A 748 -3.32 9.33 -1.80
N MET A 749 -3.39 8.00 -1.93
CA MET A 749 -2.19 7.15 -2.00
C MET A 749 -1.29 7.51 -3.21
N THR A 750 -1.85 8.07 -4.27
CA THR A 750 -1.10 8.52 -5.46
C THR A 750 -0.96 10.04 -5.54
N ASN A 751 -1.89 10.81 -4.97
CA ASN A 751 -1.99 12.26 -5.11
C ASN A 751 -1.97 13.01 -3.77
N ASN A 752 -1.19 12.52 -2.79
CA ASN A 752 -1.14 13.08 -1.42
C ASN A 752 -0.88 14.60 -1.35
N PHE A 753 -0.13 15.16 -2.29
CA PHE A 753 0.13 16.60 -2.40
C PHE A 753 -1.13 17.44 -2.73
N LEU A 754 -2.23 16.81 -3.16
CA LEU A 754 -3.54 17.43 -3.35
C LEU A 754 -4.43 17.37 -2.09
N PHE A 755 -4.04 16.67 -1.04
CA PHE A 755 -4.84 16.44 0.18
C PHE A 755 -5.41 17.73 0.76
N ALA A 756 -4.55 18.71 1.03
CA ALA A 756 -4.96 19.99 1.59
C ALA A 756 -5.82 20.83 0.62
N LYS A 757 -5.57 20.75 -0.70
CA LYS A 757 -6.35 21.47 -1.72
C LYS A 757 -7.77 20.92 -1.80
N ILE A 758 -7.93 19.60 -1.92
CA ILE A 758 -9.23 18.93 -2.10
C ILE A 758 -10.06 18.97 -0.82
N ARG A 759 -9.44 18.82 0.36
CA ARG A 759 -10.15 19.07 1.64
C ARG A 759 -10.66 20.51 1.77
N GLY A 760 -10.09 21.45 1.03
CA GLY A 760 -10.54 22.83 0.96
C GLY A 760 -11.63 23.12 -0.08
N PHE A 761 -12.08 22.15 -0.88
CA PHE A 761 -13.20 22.37 -1.82
C PHE A 761 -14.49 22.62 -1.05
N SER A 762 -15.22 23.68 -1.42
CA SER A 762 -16.48 24.08 -0.80
C SER A 762 -17.59 23.11 -1.18
N ILE A 763 -18.49 22.83 -0.25
CA ILE A 763 -19.61 21.91 -0.41
C ILE A 763 -20.85 22.48 0.28
N ASP A 764 -21.96 22.53 -0.46
CA ASP A 764 -23.27 23.07 -0.07
C ASP A 764 -23.21 24.29 0.86
N ILE A 765 -22.59 25.35 0.33
CA ILE A 765 -22.48 26.66 1.00
C ILE A 765 -23.84 27.32 1.28
N GLU A 766 -24.91 26.90 0.61
CA GLU A 766 -26.27 27.44 0.81
C GLU A 766 -26.82 27.05 2.19
N VAL A 767 -26.56 25.81 2.61
CA VAL A 767 -26.90 25.26 3.94
C VAL A 767 -25.75 25.37 4.94
N LEU A 768 -24.69 26.12 4.62
CA LEU A 768 -23.49 26.31 5.47
C LEU A 768 -22.81 24.98 5.86
N PHE A 769 -22.84 23.96 4.99
CA PHE A 769 -22.24 22.66 5.28
C PHE A 769 -20.73 22.78 5.54
N GLY A 770 -19.99 23.39 4.60
CA GLY A 770 -18.58 23.73 4.74
C GLY A 770 -17.74 23.28 3.55
N PHE A 771 -16.73 22.45 3.80
CA PHE A 771 -15.80 21.93 2.82
C PHE A 771 -15.82 20.40 2.74
N PHE A 772 -15.16 19.81 1.74
CA PHE A 772 -14.96 18.35 1.69
C PHE A 772 -14.21 17.82 2.90
N GLY A 773 -13.29 18.60 3.48
CA GLY A 773 -12.65 18.25 4.77
C GLY A 773 -13.67 18.08 5.90
N ASP A 774 -14.68 18.96 5.97
CA ASP A 774 -15.75 18.87 6.97
C ASP A 774 -16.65 17.64 6.80
N PHE A 775 -16.85 17.19 5.55
CA PHE A 775 -17.54 15.93 5.25
C PHE A 775 -16.76 14.72 5.79
N LEU A 776 -15.44 14.68 5.55
CA LEU A 776 -14.56 13.62 6.06
C LEU A 776 -14.56 13.59 7.59
N ASP A 777 -14.44 14.77 8.22
CA ASP A 777 -14.40 14.91 9.68
C ASP A 777 -15.75 14.54 10.32
N CYS A 778 -16.86 14.93 9.70
CA CYS A 778 -18.21 14.53 10.13
C CYS A 778 -18.38 13.00 10.10
N TYR A 779 -17.93 12.32 9.05
CA TYR A 779 -17.96 10.86 8.99
C TYR A 779 -17.14 10.19 10.10
N ASP A 780 -15.94 10.69 10.38
CA ASP A 780 -15.07 10.13 11.41
C ASP A 780 -15.71 10.22 12.80
N ILE A 781 -16.29 11.38 13.13
CA ILE A 781 -17.03 11.61 14.37
C ILE A 781 -18.27 10.70 14.44
N MET A 782 -19.07 10.65 13.36
CA MET A 782 -20.32 9.87 13.32
C MET A 782 -20.09 8.36 13.28
N SER A 783 -18.95 7.89 12.77
CA SER A 783 -18.57 6.47 12.85
C SER A 783 -18.46 5.97 14.29
N VAL A 784 -18.19 6.86 15.25
CA VAL A 784 -18.15 6.56 16.68
C VAL A 784 -19.47 6.93 17.37
N LEU A 785 -19.98 8.16 17.19
CA LEU A 785 -21.18 8.65 17.88
C LEU A 785 -22.48 7.97 17.42
N ASN A 786 -22.55 7.53 16.17
CA ASN A 786 -23.76 6.95 15.56
C ASN A 786 -23.58 5.47 15.20
N GLY A 787 -22.56 4.78 15.73
CA GLY A 787 -22.18 3.40 15.37
C GLY A 787 -23.22 2.30 15.63
N GLY A 788 -24.42 2.64 16.11
CA GLY A 788 -25.54 1.72 16.35
C GLY A 788 -26.83 2.03 15.56
N ALA A 789 -26.89 3.11 14.77
CA ALA A 789 -28.09 3.49 14.01
C ALA A 789 -27.77 3.78 12.54
N THR A 790 -28.48 3.11 11.62
CA THR A 790 -28.28 3.23 10.16
C THR A 790 -28.87 4.50 9.54
N ASP A 791 -29.68 5.22 10.31
CA ASP A 791 -30.65 6.17 9.77
C ASP A 791 -30.25 7.62 10.10
N VAL A 792 -30.43 8.50 9.12
CA VAL A 792 -30.25 9.96 9.27
C VAL A 792 -31.38 10.52 10.16
N PRO A 793 -31.15 11.56 10.99
CA PRO A 793 -32.21 12.13 11.83
C PRO A 793 -33.33 12.74 10.97
N SER A 794 -34.47 12.09 10.81
CA SER A 794 -35.55 12.61 9.95
C SER A 794 -36.47 13.56 10.73
N LEU A 795 -36.38 14.88 10.50
CA LEU A 795 -37.25 15.85 11.19
C LEU A 795 -38.74 15.58 10.86
N PRO A 796 -39.66 15.73 11.83
CA PRO A 796 -41.09 15.60 11.56
C PRO A 796 -41.53 16.68 10.55
N PRO A 797 -42.40 16.36 9.58
CA PRO A 797 -42.69 17.24 8.46
C PRO A 797 -43.37 18.54 8.92
N THR A 798 -42.61 19.62 8.96
CA THR A 798 -43.14 20.98 9.12
C THR A 798 -43.54 21.56 7.77
N THR A 799 -44.78 22.03 7.73
CA THR A 799 -45.50 22.68 6.61
C THR A 799 -44.65 23.74 5.88
N PRO A 800 -44.77 23.90 4.54
CA PRO A 800 -43.61 24.16 3.68
C PRO A 800 -43.02 25.57 3.73
N ALA A 801 -41.79 25.66 3.20
CA ALA A 801 -40.93 26.83 3.11
C ALA A 801 -41.64 28.12 2.68
N ALA A 802 -41.30 29.22 3.35
CA ALA A 802 -41.67 30.56 2.95
C ALA A 802 -41.00 30.92 1.61
N THR A 803 -41.82 31.04 0.56
CA THR A 803 -41.41 31.66 -0.70
C THR A 803 -40.98 33.11 -0.46
N SER A 804 -39.75 33.44 -0.85
CA SER A 804 -39.26 34.82 -0.99
C SER A 804 -38.92 35.07 -2.47
N PRO A 805 -39.24 36.24 -3.05
CA PRO A 805 -39.44 36.36 -4.49
C PRO A 805 -38.15 36.45 -5.30
N ALA A 806 -38.22 35.94 -6.54
CA ALA A 806 -37.16 36.07 -7.52
C ALA A 806 -36.90 37.55 -7.87
N VAL A 807 -35.64 37.97 -7.78
CA VAL A 807 -35.17 39.28 -8.26
C VAL A 807 -34.66 39.12 -9.69
N THR A 808 -35.45 39.57 -10.66
CA THR A 808 -35.06 39.67 -12.07
C THR A 808 -34.38 41.00 -12.37
N THR A 809 -33.17 40.95 -12.96
CA THR A 809 -32.56 42.07 -13.72
C THR A 809 -31.59 41.48 -14.77
N PRO A 810 -31.27 42.18 -15.88
CA PRO A 810 -31.49 41.58 -17.20
C PRO A 810 -30.21 41.21 -17.95
N ALA A 811 -30.37 40.33 -18.94
CA ALA A 811 -29.31 39.93 -19.87
C ALA A 811 -28.83 41.10 -20.75
N ALA A 812 -27.51 41.22 -20.93
CA ALA A 812 -26.90 42.08 -21.93
C ALA A 812 -26.68 41.29 -23.24
N THR A 813 -27.39 41.67 -24.29
CA THR A 813 -27.24 41.12 -25.65
C THR A 813 -26.06 41.73 -26.39
N THR A 814 -25.18 40.89 -26.96
CA THR A 814 -24.37 41.27 -28.12
C THR A 814 -24.30 40.09 -29.11
N GLN A 815 -24.77 40.28 -30.34
CA GLN A 815 -24.65 39.32 -31.43
C GLN A 815 -23.28 39.41 -32.13
N ALA A 816 -22.80 38.30 -32.72
CA ALA A 816 -22.30 38.16 -34.11
C ALA A 816 -21.46 36.86 -34.24
N PRO A 817 -21.07 36.43 -35.45
CA PRO A 817 -21.98 35.99 -36.51
C PRO A 817 -21.63 34.57 -37.03
N THR A 818 -22.59 33.88 -37.65
CA THR A 818 -22.33 32.63 -38.38
C THR A 818 -21.68 32.88 -39.73
N THR A 819 -20.54 32.24 -40.01
CA THR A 819 -20.09 31.96 -41.38
C THR A 819 -19.39 30.60 -41.45
N SER A 820 -19.90 29.74 -42.34
CA SER A 820 -19.27 28.47 -42.72
C SER A 820 -18.29 28.70 -43.88
N ALA A 821 -17.14 28.04 -43.85
CA ALA A 821 -16.18 28.02 -44.96
C ALA A 821 -15.63 26.60 -45.17
N ALA A 822 -15.53 26.19 -46.44
CA ALA A 822 -15.09 24.88 -46.90
C ALA A 822 -13.55 24.74 -46.87
N PRO A 823 -13.00 23.51 -46.88
CA PRO A 823 -11.56 23.29 -46.72
C PRO A 823 -10.77 23.64 -47.98
N VAL A 824 -9.62 24.30 -47.81
CA VAL A 824 -8.64 24.55 -48.87
C VAL A 824 -7.36 23.80 -48.56
N SER A 825 -6.91 22.96 -49.50
CA SER A 825 -5.63 22.27 -49.44
C SER A 825 -4.53 23.17 -50.01
N THR A 826 -3.51 23.46 -49.21
CA THR A 826 -2.25 24.08 -49.68
C THR A 826 -1.07 23.34 -49.10
N THR A 827 -0.15 22.92 -49.96
CA THR A 827 1.12 22.28 -49.60
C THR A 827 1.97 23.20 -48.70
N PRO A 828 2.60 22.70 -47.62
CA PRO A 828 3.38 23.55 -46.71
C PRO A 828 4.58 24.23 -47.39
N ALA A 829 4.85 25.48 -47.01
CA ALA A 829 6.05 26.20 -47.43
C ALA A 829 7.29 25.68 -46.68
N PRO A 830 8.51 25.77 -47.27
CA PRO A 830 9.73 25.36 -46.59
C PRO A 830 10.10 26.36 -45.48
N GLY A 831 10.39 25.84 -44.28
CA GLY A 831 10.82 26.65 -43.13
C GLY A 831 12.18 27.28 -43.32
N ASN A 832 12.31 28.53 -42.85
CA ASN A 832 13.51 29.35 -42.99
C ASN A 832 14.13 29.62 -41.61
N CYS A 833 15.41 29.30 -41.44
CA CYS A 833 16.14 29.47 -40.18
C CYS A 833 16.23 30.91 -39.68
N SER A 834 15.86 31.93 -40.45
CA SER A 834 15.74 33.31 -39.95
C SER A 834 14.39 33.65 -39.28
N SER A 835 13.43 32.71 -39.21
CA SER A 835 12.06 33.02 -38.76
C SER A 835 11.41 32.03 -37.78
N TYR A 836 12.17 31.15 -37.09
CA TYR A 836 11.61 30.21 -36.10
C TYR A 836 11.19 30.86 -34.77
N GLY A 837 11.78 32.01 -34.40
CA GLY A 837 11.53 32.69 -33.11
C GLY A 837 10.05 32.85 -32.71
N PRO A 838 9.16 33.32 -33.61
CA PRO A 838 7.72 33.41 -33.34
C PRO A 838 7.04 32.10 -32.93
N LEU A 839 7.59 30.92 -33.25
CA LEU A 839 6.99 29.63 -32.86
C LEU A 839 7.04 29.39 -31.35
N PHE A 840 8.06 29.93 -30.67
CA PHE A 840 8.25 29.82 -29.22
C PHE A 840 7.54 30.92 -28.42
N LYS A 841 6.93 31.92 -29.09
CA LYS A 841 6.28 33.03 -28.40
C LYS A 841 4.90 32.63 -27.88
N LEU A 842 4.56 33.16 -26.70
CA LEU A 842 3.23 33.02 -26.12
C LEU A 842 2.30 34.11 -26.65
N VAL A 843 1.21 33.70 -27.30
CA VAL A 843 0.09 34.56 -27.69
C VAL A 843 -1.15 34.01 -26.99
N SER A 844 -1.82 34.83 -26.17
CA SER A 844 -2.96 34.38 -25.34
C SER A 844 -2.67 33.12 -24.52
N ASN A 845 -1.45 33.01 -23.97
CA ASN A 845 -0.94 31.86 -23.21
C ASN A 845 -0.71 30.55 -24.01
N HIS A 846 -0.87 30.59 -25.33
CA HIS A 846 -0.62 29.50 -26.29
C HIS A 846 0.68 29.72 -27.07
N SER A 847 1.34 28.63 -27.49
CA SER A 847 2.56 28.68 -28.30
C SER A 847 2.43 27.73 -29.49
N ILE A 848 2.72 28.25 -30.69
CA ILE A 848 2.56 27.53 -31.96
C ILE A 848 3.31 26.21 -31.93
N VAL A 849 4.53 26.15 -31.39
CA VAL A 849 5.29 24.87 -31.34
C VAL A 849 4.63 23.86 -30.40
N VAL A 850 4.12 24.30 -29.24
CA VAL A 850 3.50 23.41 -28.24
C VAL A 850 2.16 22.88 -28.77
N ASP A 851 1.31 23.77 -29.29
CA ASP A 851 0.02 23.39 -29.87
C ASP A 851 0.21 22.47 -31.08
N SER A 852 1.18 22.77 -31.97
CA SER A 852 1.49 21.92 -33.13
C SER A 852 1.96 20.52 -32.73
N LEU A 853 2.79 20.41 -31.69
CA LEU A 853 3.23 19.10 -31.20
C LEU A 853 2.07 18.33 -30.54
N TYR A 854 1.18 18.97 -29.78
CA TYR A 854 -0.01 18.29 -29.24
C TYR A 854 -0.98 17.85 -30.35
N THR A 855 -1.17 18.67 -31.39
CA THR A 855 -2.00 18.32 -32.56
C THR A 855 -1.39 17.16 -33.35
N ALA A 856 -0.08 17.19 -33.64
CA ALA A 856 0.60 16.13 -34.37
C ALA A 856 0.64 14.80 -33.57
N CYS A 857 0.88 14.90 -32.27
CA CYS A 857 0.83 13.79 -31.30
C CYS A 857 -0.47 13.00 -31.42
N ALA A 858 -1.63 13.67 -31.53
CA ALA A 858 -2.93 13.01 -31.65
C ALA A 858 -3.06 12.10 -32.89
N GLY A 859 -2.22 12.29 -33.92
CA GLY A 859 -2.14 11.43 -35.10
C GLY A 859 -1.10 10.29 -35.00
N TYR A 860 -0.40 10.12 -33.87
CA TYR A 860 0.58 9.04 -33.71
C TYR A 860 -0.10 7.72 -33.30
N ASN A 861 0.30 6.62 -33.94
CA ASN A 861 -0.26 5.30 -33.64
C ASN A 861 0.12 4.78 -32.25
N GLY A 862 -0.86 4.23 -31.52
CA GLY A 862 -0.67 3.60 -30.21
C GLY A 862 -0.31 4.59 -29.09
N THR A 863 0.46 4.12 -28.10
CA THR A 863 0.82 4.92 -26.90
C THR A 863 1.86 6.01 -27.17
N GLN A 864 2.36 6.17 -28.41
CA GLN A 864 3.41 7.14 -28.74
C GLN A 864 3.01 8.58 -28.43
N CYS A 865 1.72 8.93 -28.52
CA CYS A 865 1.29 10.27 -28.09
C CYS A 865 1.42 10.44 -26.57
N THR A 866 0.86 9.52 -25.78
CA THR A 866 0.95 9.53 -24.31
C THR A 866 2.40 9.60 -23.84
N ASN A 867 3.31 8.88 -24.49
CA ASN A 867 4.74 8.90 -24.19
C ASN A 867 5.43 10.23 -24.57
N PHE A 868 4.92 10.94 -25.58
CA PHE A 868 5.49 12.22 -26.02
C PHE A 868 4.97 13.42 -25.22
N LYS A 869 3.74 13.37 -24.70
CA LYS A 869 3.14 14.47 -23.90
C LYS A 869 4.04 15.00 -22.76
N PRO A 870 4.74 14.16 -21.96
CA PRO A 870 5.70 14.64 -20.96
C PRO A 870 6.87 15.45 -21.55
N TYR A 871 7.32 15.12 -22.77
CA TYR A 871 8.38 15.84 -23.46
C TYR A 871 7.86 17.12 -24.12
N ILE A 872 6.61 17.15 -24.59
CA ILE A 872 5.93 18.39 -25.00
C ILE A 872 5.78 19.34 -23.80
N LEU A 873 5.41 18.82 -22.61
CA LEU A 873 5.36 19.59 -21.36
C LEU A 873 6.75 20.09 -20.94
N LYS A 874 7.80 19.28 -21.13
CA LYS A 874 9.20 19.69 -20.91
C LYS A 874 9.65 20.77 -21.90
N ILE A 875 9.12 20.77 -23.13
CA ILE A 875 9.31 21.86 -24.10
C ILE A 875 8.54 23.12 -23.67
N ASP A 876 7.29 23.01 -23.24
CA ASP A 876 6.50 24.16 -22.79
C ASP A 876 7.17 24.84 -21.58
N ASN A 877 7.48 24.08 -20.53
CA ASN A 877 8.09 24.61 -19.30
C ASN A 877 9.58 24.98 -19.48
N GLY A 878 10.35 24.16 -20.19
CA GLY A 878 11.80 24.32 -20.33
C GLY A 878 12.26 25.24 -21.47
N VAL A 879 11.41 25.48 -22.47
CA VAL A 879 11.76 26.24 -23.70
C VAL A 879 10.87 27.44 -23.94
N VAL A 880 9.54 27.31 -23.78
CA VAL A 880 8.57 28.36 -24.13
C VAL A 880 8.34 29.30 -22.95
N ARG A 881 7.92 28.76 -21.79
CA ARG A 881 7.63 29.51 -20.56
C ARG A 881 8.89 29.84 -19.76
N ASN A 882 10.03 29.24 -20.08
CA ASN A 882 11.30 29.49 -19.41
C ASN A 882 11.77 30.94 -19.66
N SER A 883 11.78 31.77 -18.61
CA SER A 883 12.24 33.16 -18.66
C SER A 883 13.77 33.30 -18.66
N THR A 884 14.51 32.25 -18.34
CA THR A 884 15.99 32.28 -18.31
C THR A 884 16.64 32.15 -19.70
N LEU A 885 15.89 31.69 -20.72
CA LEU A 885 16.35 31.61 -22.11
C LEU A 885 16.05 32.94 -22.84
N THR A 886 17.08 33.76 -23.03
CA THR A 886 16.93 35.14 -23.54
C THR A 886 17.04 35.27 -25.06
N SER A 887 17.52 34.24 -25.76
CA SER A 887 17.60 34.22 -27.23
C SER A 887 16.82 33.06 -27.87
N ASP A 888 16.27 33.30 -29.06
CA ASP A 888 15.56 32.28 -29.82
C ASP A 888 16.48 31.10 -30.20
N GLY A 889 17.78 31.34 -30.42
CA GLY A 889 18.78 30.30 -30.67
C GLY A 889 18.94 29.33 -29.50
N GLN A 890 19.07 29.83 -28.26
CA GLN A 890 19.11 28.98 -27.07
C GLN A 890 17.83 28.15 -26.91
N ARG A 891 16.66 28.75 -27.21
CA ARG A 891 15.37 28.04 -27.21
C ARG A 891 15.35 26.93 -28.26
N LEU A 892 15.88 27.17 -29.46
CA LEU A 892 15.99 26.16 -30.51
C LEU A 892 16.94 25.01 -30.15
N SER A 893 18.06 25.30 -29.49
CA SER A 893 19.00 24.26 -29.03
C SER A 893 18.40 23.38 -27.93
N PHE A 894 17.74 23.98 -26.93
CA PHE A 894 17.06 23.23 -25.86
C PHE A 894 15.86 22.44 -26.39
N PHE A 895 15.07 23.01 -27.33
CA PHE A 895 14.03 22.29 -28.05
C PHE A 895 14.57 21.04 -28.75
N SER A 896 15.64 21.21 -29.54
CA SER A 896 16.25 20.13 -30.32
C SER A 896 16.81 19.04 -29.41
N TYR A 897 17.42 19.41 -28.28
CA TYR A 897 17.86 18.47 -27.25
C TYR A 897 16.70 17.66 -26.67
N ILE A 898 15.58 18.29 -26.27
CA ILE A 898 14.44 17.57 -25.68
C ILE A 898 13.76 16.65 -26.72
N VAL A 899 13.67 17.07 -27.98
CA VAL A 899 13.17 16.24 -29.10
C VAL A 899 14.08 15.03 -29.33
N GLN A 900 15.41 15.21 -29.34
CA GLN A 900 16.37 14.11 -29.49
C GLN A 900 16.34 13.15 -28.29
N GLN A 901 16.21 13.66 -27.06
CA GLN A 901 16.05 12.85 -25.84
C GLN A 901 14.81 11.95 -25.89
N TYR A 902 13.70 12.41 -26.49
CA TYR A 902 12.51 11.57 -26.69
C TYR A 902 12.71 10.50 -27.79
N CYS A 903 13.30 10.91 -28.93
CA CYS A 903 13.45 10.05 -30.09
C CYS A 903 14.50 8.95 -29.88
N GLY A 904 15.63 9.28 -29.23
CA GLY A 904 16.75 8.36 -29.03
C GLY A 904 17.22 7.73 -30.34
N THR A 905 17.52 6.42 -30.29
CA THR A 905 17.79 5.59 -31.47
C THR A 905 16.54 4.96 -32.09
N ASN A 906 15.34 5.30 -31.61
CA ASN A 906 14.10 4.67 -32.06
C ASN A 906 13.62 5.26 -33.40
N ALA A 907 13.81 4.50 -34.49
CA ALA A 907 13.49 4.94 -35.85
C ALA A 907 12.03 5.38 -36.06
N LEU A 908 11.06 4.78 -35.36
CA LEU A 908 9.64 5.16 -35.47
C LEU A 908 9.35 6.49 -34.78
N ARG A 909 9.87 6.71 -33.56
CA ARG A 909 9.74 8.01 -32.87
C ARG A 909 10.40 9.12 -33.68
N LEU A 910 11.60 8.86 -34.19
CA LEU A 910 12.32 9.78 -35.07
C LEU A 910 11.47 10.14 -36.29
N TYR A 911 10.87 9.14 -36.96
CA TYR A 911 10.00 9.36 -38.12
C TYR A 911 8.74 10.21 -37.80
N PHE A 912 8.00 9.90 -36.73
CA PHE A 912 6.76 10.61 -36.41
C PHE A 912 7.01 12.05 -35.93
N VAL A 913 7.97 12.23 -35.01
CA VAL A 913 8.22 13.56 -34.41
C VAL A 913 8.89 14.48 -35.43
N MET A 914 9.89 14.03 -36.17
CA MET A 914 10.62 14.88 -37.13
C MET A 914 9.72 15.34 -38.30
N ASN A 915 8.75 14.51 -38.73
CA ASN A 915 7.82 14.88 -39.81
C ASN A 915 6.64 15.76 -39.36
N SER A 916 6.49 16.04 -38.07
CA SER A 916 5.38 16.83 -37.55
C SER A 916 5.41 18.28 -38.05
N GLN A 917 4.27 18.78 -38.52
CA GLN A 917 4.13 20.10 -39.15
C GLN A 917 3.68 21.16 -38.15
N MET A 918 4.18 22.39 -38.32
CA MET A 918 3.74 23.56 -37.55
C MET A 918 2.40 24.08 -38.08
N SER A 919 1.45 24.35 -37.18
CA SER A 919 0.06 24.71 -37.49
C SER A 919 -0.10 26.04 -38.23
N ASN A 920 0.91 26.92 -38.17
CA ASN A 920 0.98 28.18 -38.93
C ASN A 920 1.60 28.01 -40.34
N GLY A 921 1.88 26.78 -40.77
CA GLY A 921 2.49 26.50 -42.08
C GLY A 921 3.98 26.82 -42.18
N TRP A 922 4.68 27.04 -41.06
CA TRP A 922 6.11 27.41 -41.05
C TRP A 922 7.04 26.29 -41.54
N GLY A 923 6.65 25.02 -41.39
CA GLY A 923 7.47 23.87 -41.78
C GLY A 923 7.39 22.73 -40.77
N SER A 924 8.38 21.83 -40.78
CA SER A 924 8.45 20.64 -39.92
C SER A 924 9.39 20.79 -38.72
N VAL A 925 9.18 19.95 -37.69
CA VAL A 925 10.12 19.76 -36.56
C VAL A 925 11.53 19.44 -37.06
N LYS A 926 11.67 18.60 -38.11
CA LYS A 926 12.95 18.31 -38.74
C LYS A 926 13.66 19.58 -39.20
N GLN A 927 12.98 20.44 -39.95
CA GLN A 927 13.56 21.69 -40.45
C GLN A 927 13.94 22.64 -39.29
N MET A 928 13.16 22.66 -38.20
CA MET A 928 13.54 23.37 -36.97
C MET A 928 14.84 22.82 -36.36
N CYS A 929 14.95 21.51 -36.18
CA CYS A 929 16.17 20.90 -35.62
C CYS A 929 17.38 21.04 -36.56
N ASP A 930 17.18 20.96 -37.87
CA ASP A 930 18.25 21.14 -38.87
C ASP A 930 18.77 22.60 -38.89
N CYS A 931 17.96 23.59 -38.52
CA CYS A 931 18.41 24.98 -38.33
C CYS A 931 19.41 25.15 -37.17
N ASN A 932 19.34 24.29 -36.13
CA ASN A 932 20.30 24.30 -35.02
C ASN A 932 21.70 23.81 -35.46
N SER A 933 21.79 23.08 -36.58
CA SER A 933 23.05 22.64 -37.20
C SER A 933 23.65 23.62 -38.23
N GLN A 934 23.00 24.75 -38.50
CA GLN A 934 23.52 25.82 -39.38
C GLN A 934 23.92 27.10 -38.63
N SER A 935 23.74 27.14 -37.32
CA SER A 935 24.07 28.28 -36.44
C SER A 935 25.35 28.07 -35.62
N GLY A 936 26.30 27.29 -36.16
CA GLY A 936 27.64 27.07 -35.60
C GLY A 936 28.72 27.64 -36.50
#